data_AF-A0A8T0G1Z1-F1
#
_entry.id   AF-A0A8T0G1Z1-F1
#
_cell.length_a   1.000
_cell.length_b   1.000
_cell.length_c   1.000
_cell.angle_alpha   90.00
_cell.angle_beta   90.00
_cell.angle_gamma   90.00
#
_symmetry.space_group_name_H-M   'P 1'
#
loop_
_entity.id
_entity.type
_entity.pdbx_description
1 polymer ?
#
loop_
_entity_poly.entity_id
_entity_poly.type
_entity_poly.pdbx_seq_one_letter_code
_entity_poly.pdbx_strand_id
1 'polypeptide(L)'
;MAASEDMSSLFPIFILSVLGLVVVPWTLYRISTAASSKGKNLHCRCSECLRSPKYQTSLLKRIGRVSTFSNVTLVLMWIIMAFLVYYIRASTQENKVFEPFSILGLQSGATDADIKKAYRKLSILYHPDKNPDPEANKYFVDYISKAYQALTDKVARENYEKYGHPDGRQGMQMGIALPSFLLNIQGAASGAILLGLVGLGILLPLMIAVVYLSRSSKYTGNYVMHQTLMNYYHFMKQSLAPSKVLEVLVKAQEYLEMPVRRSDDEPLQKLFLVVRSELNLDPKNLKQEQAKFWKGHPALIKTELLLLAQLTREASSVPVGLRADFQQVLRLTPRLLEELMKMAVAARNAEGHGWLRPALGVMELSQSITQAVPLSARKASGASAPADGVSPFLQLPHFSESVVKKIGRKKVRTFQELRDMSAEDRRELLIAAGGFSEDEAKDVEAVLEIVPNINLDVVCETEGEEGVQAGDIVTLKAWITLQRPNGLVAAHPHAPYFPYPKDEHYWLLLADTQANSVWVSQRVTFTDETAALSAASKTIQESLEGTGADDTEVAKAVRDAVEKVKSGSRLVMAKFQAPVEGIYNLTAFCLSDTWIGVDRKVNIKLKVLKRSRAGTRVGLAGEETPLLEEDEEDEDADADADYDEDYESEYSDDEEEGEASKGKSKGKKAGKSTDSLEKNDGGSLSDGSD
;
A
#
# COMPACT_ATOMS: atom_id res chain seq x y z
N MET A 1 -22.39 6.29 -51.28
CA MET A 1 -20.97 6.49 -50.93
C MET A 1 -20.61 7.95 -50.63
N ALA A 2 -21.36 8.96 -51.09
CA ALA A 2 -21.09 10.37 -50.76
C ALA A 2 -21.25 10.74 -49.25
N ALA A 3 -22.06 10.00 -48.50
CA ALA A 3 -22.34 10.29 -47.09
C ALA A 3 -21.12 10.14 -46.14
N SER A 4 -20.06 9.43 -46.52
CA SER A 4 -18.88 9.25 -45.66
C SER A 4 -17.88 10.41 -45.75
N GLU A 5 -17.91 11.19 -46.83
CA GLU A 5 -17.02 12.35 -46.99
C GLU A 5 -17.56 13.56 -46.21
N ASP A 6 -18.86 13.82 -46.27
CA ASP A 6 -19.49 14.94 -45.54
C ASP A 6 -19.46 14.76 -44.01
N MET A 7 -19.59 13.52 -43.53
CA MET A 7 -19.59 13.20 -42.10
C MET A 7 -18.19 13.07 -41.49
N SER A 8 -17.13 13.08 -42.31
CA SER A 8 -15.73 13.08 -41.83
C SER A 8 -15.39 14.33 -41.00
N SER A 9 -16.12 15.42 -41.23
CA SER A 9 -16.05 16.67 -40.46
C SER A 9 -16.51 16.54 -39.00
N LEU A 10 -17.30 15.50 -38.67
CA LEU A 10 -17.82 15.25 -37.31
C LEU A 10 -16.86 14.43 -36.44
N PHE A 11 -15.88 13.74 -37.05
CA PHE A 11 -14.92 12.91 -36.32
C PHE A 11 -14.06 13.68 -35.31
N PRO A 12 -13.50 14.87 -35.64
CA PRO A 12 -12.76 15.67 -34.67
C PRO A 12 -13.62 16.11 -33.47
N ILE A 13 -14.90 16.38 -33.68
CA ILE A 13 -15.86 16.75 -32.62
C ILE A 13 -16.10 15.56 -31.70
N PHE A 14 -16.28 14.36 -32.28
CA PHE A 14 -16.39 13.12 -31.51
C PHE A 14 -15.15 12.88 -30.64
N ILE A 15 -13.94 12.94 -31.20
CA ILE A 15 -12.70 12.78 -30.42
C ILE A 15 -12.57 13.84 -29.34
N LEU A 16 -12.90 15.11 -29.64
CA LEU A 16 -12.87 16.20 -28.67
C LEU A 16 -13.78 15.90 -27.47
N SER A 17 -14.98 15.38 -27.71
CA SER A 17 -15.93 15.05 -26.63
C SER A 17 -15.44 13.89 -25.75
N VAL A 18 -14.89 12.83 -26.35
CA VAL A 18 -14.32 11.69 -25.63
C VAL A 18 -13.10 12.11 -24.81
N LEU A 19 -12.19 12.89 -25.40
CA LEU A 19 -11.04 13.45 -24.69
C LEU A 19 -11.47 14.35 -23.53
N GLY A 20 -12.48 15.20 -23.74
CA GLY A 20 -13.02 16.08 -22.70
C GLY A 20 -13.56 15.29 -21.49
N LEU A 21 -14.27 14.19 -21.74
CA LEU A 21 -14.84 13.32 -20.69
C LEU A 21 -13.75 12.67 -19.82
N VAL A 22 -12.56 12.43 -20.37
CA VAL A 22 -11.43 11.85 -19.60
C VAL A 22 -10.56 12.94 -18.97
N VAL A 23 -10.15 13.94 -19.75
CA VAL A 23 -9.17 14.95 -19.35
C VAL A 23 -9.74 15.89 -18.29
N VAL A 24 -10.99 16.35 -18.44
CA VAL A 24 -11.57 17.34 -17.51
C VAL A 24 -11.74 16.75 -16.10
N PRO A 25 -12.41 15.60 -15.88
CA PRO A 25 -12.50 15.02 -14.54
C PRO A 25 -11.14 14.67 -13.94
N TRP A 26 -10.21 14.18 -14.77
CA TRP A 26 -8.86 13.87 -14.30
C TRP A 26 -8.11 15.11 -13.82
N THR A 27 -8.28 16.24 -14.49
CA THR A 27 -7.70 17.52 -14.05
C THR A 27 -8.33 18.04 -12.76
N LEU A 28 -9.66 17.97 -12.63
CA LEU A 28 -10.37 18.37 -11.42
C LEU A 28 -9.96 17.52 -10.22
N TYR A 29 -9.80 16.21 -10.41
CA TYR A 29 -9.26 15.31 -9.39
C TYR A 29 -7.83 15.68 -8.97
N ARG A 30 -6.95 15.99 -9.93
CA ARG A 30 -5.55 16.37 -9.61
C ARG A 30 -5.45 17.73 -8.93
N ILE A 31 -6.29 18.69 -9.29
CA ILE A 31 -6.33 20.02 -8.65
C ILE A 31 -6.91 19.93 -7.24
N SER A 32 -7.99 19.18 -7.05
CA SER A 32 -8.62 18.99 -5.73
C SER A 32 -7.70 18.26 -4.74
N THR A 33 -7.01 17.21 -5.18
CA THR A 33 -6.00 16.51 -4.36
C THR A 33 -4.81 17.40 -4.03
N ALA A 34 -4.35 18.24 -4.96
CA ALA A 34 -3.29 19.22 -4.69
C ALA A 34 -3.74 20.33 -3.71
N ALA A 35 -4.99 20.79 -3.80
CA ALA A 35 -5.56 21.79 -2.90
C ALA A 35 -5.80 21.27 -1.47
N SER A 36 -6.16 19.99 -1.34
CA SER A 36 -6.33 19.30 -0.05
C SER A 36 -4.98 19.06 0.67
N SER A 37 -3.87 18.99 -0.07
CA SER A 37 -2.51 18.81 0.46
C SER A 37 -1.91 20.07 1.14
N LYS A 38 -2.72 21.01 1.65
CA LYS A 38 -2.24 22.04 2.60
C LYS A 38 -1.95 21.38 3.96
N GLY A 39 -0.94 20.52 3.99
CA GLY A 39 -0.48 19.83 5.19
C GLY A 39 0.10 20.83 6.19
N LYS A 40 -0.42 20.81 7.42
CA LYS A 40 0.26 21.34 8.61
C LYS A 40 1.70 20.81 8.61
N ASN A 41 2.69 21.60 9.02
CA ASN A 41 4.09 21.14 9.06
C ASN A 41 4.21 19.89 9.95
N LEU A 42 4.22 18.71 9.34
CA LEU A 42 4.25 17.41 10.02
C LEU A 42 5.66 17.00 10.48
N HIS A 43 6.72 17.76 10.16
CA HIS A 43 8.10 17.36 10.42
C HIS A 43 8.74 18.15 11.58
N CYS A 44 9.71 17.52 12.25
CA CYS A 44 10.53 18.14 13.28
C CYS A 44 11.26 19.40 12.75
N ARG A 45 11.36 20.43 13.60
CA ARG A 45 12.02 21.71 13.27
C ARG A 45 13.43 21.87 13.86
N CYS A 46 14.00 20.82 14.46
CA CYS A 46 15.37 20.89 14.95
C CYS A 46 16.38 21.03 13.80
N SER A 47 17.56 21.58 14.13
CA SER A 47 18.61 21.88 13.17
C SER A 47 19.10 20.65 12.39
N GLU A 48 19.19 19.48 13.05
CA GLU A 48 19.58 18.22 12.41
C GLU A 48 18.58 17.77 11.32
N CYS A 49 17.27 17.88 11.60
CA CYS A 49 16.24 17.53 10.62
C CYS A 49 16.22 18.49 9.44
N LEU A 50 16.41 19.79 9.67
CA LEU A 50 16.45 20.80 8.61
C LEU A 50 17.69 20.65 7.69
N ARG A 51 18.80 20.15 8.23
CA ARG A 51 20.01 19.82 7.45
C ARG A 51 19.86 18.53 6.65
N SER A 52 18.92 17.65 7.00
CA SER A 52 18.76 16.35 6.34
C SER A 52 18.36 16.51 4.86
N PRO A 53 19.00 15.77 3.93
CA PRO A 53 18.71 15.86 2.49
C PRO A 53 17.31 15.36 2.12
N LYS A 54 16.57 14.75 3.06
CA LYS A 54 15.17 14.35 2.90
C LYS A 54 14.24 15.53 2.67
N TYR A 55 14.43 16.57 3.47
CA TYR A 55 13.52 17.72 3.56
C TYR A 55 14.03 18.89 2.72
N GLN A 56 15.29 18.86 2.33
CA GLN A 56 15.85 19.77 1.32
C GLN A 56 15.41 19.33 -0.09
N THR A 57 14.26 19.82 -0.55
CA THR A 57 13.88 19.65 -1.96
C THR A 57 14.72 20.59 -2.82
N SER A 58 15.70 20.05 -3.56
CA SER A 58 16.34 20.81 -4.63
C SER A 58 15.29 21.24 -5.67
N LEU A 59 15.49 22.42 -6.29
CA LEU A 59 14.60 22.94 -7.33
C LEU A 59 14.32 21.90 -8.43
N LEU A 60 15.33 21.10 -8.79
CA LEU A 60 15.24 19.97 -9.72
C LEU A 60 14.27 18.86 -9.26
N LYS A 61 14.26 18.49 -7.97
CA LYS A 61 13.29 17.51 -7.44
C LYS A 61 11.87 18.05 -7.43
N ARG A 62 11.71 19.36 -7.23
CA ARG A 62 10.41 20.04 -7.30
C ARG A 62 9.87 20.05 -8.73
N ILE A 63 10.73 20.31 -9.71
CA ILE A 63 10.42 20.21 -11.14
C ILE A 63 10.14 18.74 -11.53
N GLY A 64 10.91 17.77 -11.04
CA GLY A 64 10.68 16.35 -11.30
C GLY A 64 9.34 15.83 -10.76
N ARG A 65 8.83 16.38 -9.65
CA ARG A 65 7.49 16.05 -9.12
C ARG A 65 6.36 16.61 -10.00
N VAL A 66 6.61 17.74 -10.66
CA VAL A 66 5.71 18.32 -11.68
C VAL A 66 5.86 17.56 -13.00
N SER A 67 7.06 17.09 -13.36
CA SER A 67 7.36 16.31 -14.56
C SER A 67 7.20 14.80 -14.33
N THR A 68 6.15 14.38 -13.61
CA THR A 68 5.79 12.96 -13.60
C THR A 68 5.17 12.59 -14.96
N PHE A 69 5.38 11.35 -15.42
CA PHE A 69 4.80 10.86 -16.68
C PHE A 69 3.30 11.18 -16.80
N SER A 70 2.56 11.03 -15.71
CA SER A 70 1.14 11.38 -15.61
C SER A 70 0.83 12.87 -15.82
N ASN A 71 1.68 13.78 -15.38
CA ASN A 71 1.45 15.22 -15.59
C ASN A 71 1.82 15.63 -17.02
N VAL A 72 2.90 15.05 -17.55
CA VAL A 72 3.31 15.27 -18.94
C VAL A 72 2.24 14.77 -19.89
N THR A 73 1.66 13.58 -19.65
CA THR A 73 0.56 13.06 -20.47
C THR A 73 -0.70 13.92 -20.34
N LEU A 74 -1.03 14.42 -19.15
CA LEU A 74 -2.15 15.35 -18.95
C LEU A 74 -1.96 16.65 -19.75
N VAL A 75 -0.79 17.27 -19.68
CA VAL A 75 -0.48 18.49 -20.46
C VAL A 75 -0.52 18.21 -21.96
N LEU A 76 0.04 17.09 -22.41
CA LEU A 76 0.00 16.68 -23.81
C LEU A 76 -1.44 16.47 -24.30
N MET A 77 -2.32 15.88 -23.49
CA MET A 77 -3.74 15.72 -23.82
C MET A 77 -4.47 17.06 -23.93
N TRP A 78 -4.15 18.06 -23.10
CA TRP A 78 -4.67 19.43 -23.25
C TRP A 78 -4.18 20.10 -24.53
N ILE A 79 -2.91 19.91 -24.91
CA ILE A 79 -2.36 20.43 -26.16
C ILE A 79 -3.09 19.81 -27.35
N ILE A 80 -3.30 18.49 -27.34
CA ILE A 80 -4.08 17.79 -28.38
C ILE A 80 -5.51 18.34 -28.43
N MET A 81 -6.15 18.55 -27.28
CA MET A 81 -7.51 19.09 -27.21
C MET A 81 -7.58 20.52 -27.78
N ALA A 82 -6.62 21.38 -27.45
CA ALA A 82 -6.52 22.73 -28.00
C ALA A 82 -6.27 22.72 -29.52
N PHE A 83 -5.42 21.81 -30.00
CA PHE A 83 -5.18 21.62 -31.43
C PHE A 83 -6.45 21.13 -32.16
N LEU A 84 -7.21 20.20 -31.58
CA LEU A 84 -8.47 19.73 -32.13
C LEU A 84 -9.51 20.86 -32.21
N VAL A 85 -9.61 21.69 -31.18
CA VAL A 85 -10.49 22.87 -31.21
C VAL A 85 -10.06 23.85 -32.30
N TYR A 86 -8.76 24.11 -32.44
CA TYR A 86 -8.22 24.93 -33.53
C TYR A 86 -8.54 24.33 -34.91
N TYR A 87 -8.35 23.02 -35.07
CA TYR A 87 -8.62 22.30 -36.30
C TYR A 87 -10.12 22.34 -36.67
N ILE A 88 -11.01 22.08 -35.71
CA ILE A 88 -12.48 22.17 -35.92
C ILE A 88 -12.86 23.57 -36.38
N ARG A 89 -12.31 24.61 -35.74
CA ARG A 89 -12.56 26.01 -36.11
C ARG A 89 -12.03 26.34 -37.52
N ALA A 90 -10.92 25.75 -37.92
CA ALA A 90 -10.36 25.94 -39.26
C ALA A 90 -11.12 25.14 -40.34
N SER A 91 -11.72 24.00 -39.99
CA SER A 91 -12.38 23.07 -40.92
C SER A 91 -13.90 23.24 -41.05
N THR A 92 -14.53 24.13 -40.27
CA THR A 92 -15.97 24.41 -40.43
C THR A 92 -16.19 25.25 -41.69
N GLN A 93 -16.34 24.59 -42.83
CA GLN A 93 -16.95 25.22 -44.00
C GLN A 93 -18.46 25.28 -43.77
N GLU A 94 -19.07 26.46 -43.94
CA GLU A 94 -20.51 26.65 -43.80
C GLU A 94 -21.26 25.77 -44.82
N ASN A 95 -21.84 24.64 -44.37
CA ASN A 95 -22.86 23.93 -45.14
C ASN A 95 -24.10 24.82 -45.23
N LYS A 96 -24.14 25.68 -46.25
CA LYS A 96 -25.32 26.50 -46.54
C LYS A 96 -26.47 25.56 -46.89
N VAL A 97 -27.56 25.65 -46.12
CA VAL A 97 -28.81 24.94 -46.40
C VAL A 97 -29.23 25.24 -47.84
N PHE A 98 -29.51 24.20 -48.62
CA PHE A 98 -29.86 24.35 -50.03
C PHE A 98 -31.23 25.04 -50.15
N GLU A 99 -31.20 26.35 -50.37
CA GLU A 99 -32.39 27.19 -50.58
C GLU A 99 -32.48 27.61 -52.05
N PRO A 100 -33.31 26.94 -52.88
CA PRO A 100 -33.38 27.19 -54.32
C PRO A 100 -33.74 28.64 -54.69
N PHE A 101 -34.62 29.28 -53.91
CA PHE A 101 -35.00 30.68 -54.11
C PHE A 101 -33.84 31.63 -53.82
N SER A 102 -33.15 31.44 -52.69
CA SER A 102 -31.97 32.24 -52.29
C SER A 102 -30.79 32.06 -53.25
N ILE A 103 -30.58 30.86 -53.79
CA ILE A 103 -29.54 30.57 -54.80
C ILE A 103 -29.81 31.29 -56.12
N LEU A 104 -31.08 31.38 -56.55
CA LEU A 104 -31.47 32.13 -57.75
C LEU A 104 -31.66 33.63 -57.50
N GLY A 105 -31.54 34.10 -56.25
CA GLY A 105 -31.73 35.49 -55.86
C GLY A 105 -33.19 35.96 -55.92
N LEU A 106 -34.14 35.06 -55.69
CA LEU A 106 -35.59 35.29 -55.73
C LEU A 106 -36.21 35.19 -54.33
N GLN A 107 -37.36 35.84 -54.14
CA GLN A 107 -38.16 35.67 -52.92
C GLN A 107 -39.02 34.40 -53.02
N SER A 108 -39.31 33.79 -51.87
CA SER A 108 -40.21 32.63 -51.75
C SER A 108 -41.58 32.96 -52.35
N GLY A 109 -42.00 32.23 -53.38
CA GLY A 109 -43.27 32.47 -54.10
C GLY A 109 -43.14 33.17 -55.46
N ALA A 110 -41.92 33.37 -55.98
CA ALA A 110 -41.70 33.90 -57.33
C ALA A 110 -42.41 33.08 -58.43
N THR A 111 -42.87 33.75 -59.49
CA THR A 111 -43.56 33.10 -60.60
C THR A 111 -42.59 32.30 -61.48
N ASP A 112 -43.09 31.30 -62.22
CA ASP A 112 -42.27 30.49 -63.12
C ASP A 112 -41.55 31.32 -64.20
N ALA A 113 -42.13 32.47 -64.57
CA ALA A 113 -41.52 33.44 -65.48
C ALA A 113 -40.29 34.11 -64.85
N ASP A 114 -40.37 34.47 -63.57
CA ASP A 114 -39.27 35.09 -62.81
C ASP A 114 -38.14 34.09 -62.55
N ILE A 115 -38.47 32.83 -62.25
CA ILE A 115 -37.51 31.73 -62.08
C ILE A 115 -36.71 31.50 -63.36
N LYS A 116 -37.38 31.42 -64.52
CA LYS A 116 -36.71 31.28 -65.83
C LYS A 116 -35.84 32.48 -66.17
N LYS A 117 -36.27 33.69 -65.83
CA LYS A 117 -35.51 34.92 -66.06
C LYS A 117 -34.25 34.99 -65.20
N ALA A 118 -34.35 34.65 -63.92
CA ALA A 118 -33.22 34.60 -62.99
C ALA A 118 -32.22 33.51 -63.38
N TYR A 119 -32.70 32.30 -63.70
CA TYR A 119 -31.86 31.22 -64.20
C TYR A 119 -31.11 31.64 -65.47
N ARG A 120 -31.79 32.19 -66.48
CA ARG A 120 -31.12 32.63 -67.72
C ARG A 120 -30.02 33.66 -67.47
N LYS A 121 -30.23 34.59 -66.53
CA LYS A 121 -29.23 35.59 -66.14
C LYS A 121 -28.00 34.95 -65.47
N LEU A 122 -28.21 34.03 -64.53
CA LEU A 122 -27.14 33.34 -63.81
C LEU A 122 -26.42 32.32 -64.70
N SER A 123 -27.15 31.60 -65.56
CA SER A 123 -26.56 30.66 -66.53
C SER A 123 -25.60 31.35 -67.47
N ILE A 124 -25.90 32.56 -67.97
CA ILE A 124 -24.95 33.28 -68.83
C ILE A 124 -23.65 33.64 -68.08
N LEU A 125 -23.74 33.92 -66.78
CA LEU A 125 -22.61 34.35 -65.95
C LEU A 125 -21.70 33.19 -65.52
N TYR A 126 -22.28 32.00 -65.31
CA TYR A 126 -21.59 30.84 -64.74
C TYR A 126 -21.50 29.64 -65.70
N HIS A 127 -21.91 29.76 -66.98
CA HIS A 127 -21.83 28.65 -67.95
C HIS A 127 -20.38 28.24 -68.22
N PRO A 128 -20.04 26.94 -68.28
CA PRO A 128 -18.69 26.45 -68.57
C PRO A 128 -18.10 26.99 -69.89
N ASP A 129 -18.94 27.19 -70.91
CA ASP A 129 -18.47 27.74 -72.20
C ASP A 129 -18.18 29.25 -72.17
N LYS A 130 -18.72 29.99 -71.20
CA LYS A 130 -18.61 31.46 -71.16
C LYS A 130 -17.73 31.97 -70.03
N ASN A 131 -17.56 31.16 -68.98
CA ASN A 131 -16.71 31.46 -67.86
C ASN A 131 -15.69 30.33 -67.67
N PRO A 132 -14.38 30.56 -67.94
CA PRO A 132 -13.34 29.55 -67.83
C PRO A 132 -12.97 29.17 -66.39
N ASP A 133 -13.53 29.85 -65.37
CA ASP A 133 -13.23 29.56 -63.98
C ASP A 133 -13.80 28.19 -63.53
N PRO A 134 -12.96 27.28 -63.00
CA PRO A 134 -13.41 25.96 -62.59
C PRO A 134 -14.38 25.99 -61.40
N GLU A 135 -14.30 27.01 -60.53
CA GLU A 135 -15.24 27.20 -59.42
C GLU A 135 -16.63 27.69 -59.90
N ALA A 136 -16.66 28.56 -60.92
CA ALA A 136 -17.90 29.06 -61.50
C ALA A 136 -18.72 27.91 -62.13
N ASN A 137 -18.04 27.00 -62.83
CA ASN A 137 -18.66 25.81 -63.41
C ASN A 137 -19.23 24.87 -62.33
N LYS A 138 -18.45 24.61 -61.26
CA LYS A 138 -18.94 23.82 -60.12
C LYS A 138 -20.18 24.47 -59.48
N TYR A 139 -20.15 25.78 -59.25
CA TYR A 139 -21.29 26.50 -58.69
C TYR A 139 -22.54 26.43 -59.57
N PHE A 140 -22.35 26.51 -60.89
CA PHE A 140 -23.43 26.36 -61.86
C PHE A 140 -24.09 24.99 -61.81
N VAL A 141 -23.30 23.92 -61.83
CA VAL A 141 -23.81 22.55 -61.84
C VAL A 141 -24.39 22.17 -60.48
N ASP A 142 -23.71 22.51 -59.39
CA ASP A 142 -24.07 22.03 -58.05
C ASP A 142 -25.20 22.84 -57.39
N TYR A 143 -25.32 24.13 -57.71
CA TYR A 143 -26.31 25.00 -57.06
C TYR A 143 -27.32 25.57 -58.05
N ILE A 144 -26.89 26.29 -59.09
CA ILE A 144 -27.81 27.04 -59.98
C ILE A 144 -28.71 26.10 -60.80
N SER A 145 -28.14 25.05 -61.41
CA SER A 145 -28.87 24.07 -62.20
C SER A 145 -29.84 23.26 -61.34
N LYS A 146 -29.38 22.76 -60.19
CA LYS A 146 -30.22 22.01 -59.24
C LYS A 146 -31.33 22.88 -58.66
N ALA A 147 -31.07 24.16 -58.35
CA ALA A 147 -32.09 25.09 -57.84
C ALA A 147 -33.18 25.37 -58.87
N TYR A 148 -32.81 25.55 -60.14
CA TYR A 148 -33.78 25.70 -61.23
C TYR A 148 -34.61 24.43 -61.45
N GLN A 149 -33.98 23.25 -61.40
CA GLN A 149 -34.69 21.97 -61.51
C GLN A 149 -35.67 21.76 -60.35
N ALA A 150 -35.24 22.06 -59.12
CA ALA A 150 -36.06 21.98 -57.91
C ALA A 150 -37.34 22.84 -57.97
N LEU A 151 -37.26 24.00 -58.61
CA LEU A 151 -38.38 24.95 -58.69
C LEU A 151 -39.24 24.81 -59.95
N THR A 152 -38.72 24.19 -61.02
CA THR A 152 -39.41 24.05 -62.31
C THR A 152 -40.17 22.73 -62.44
N ASP A 153 -39.66 21.66 -61.82
CA ASP A 153 -40.37 20.38 -61.80
C ASP A 153 -41.49 20.42 -60.75
N LYS A 154 -42.72 20.09 -61.16
CA LYS A 154 -43.90 20.12 -60.30
C LYS A 154 -43.75 19.17 -59.10
N VAL A 155 -43.13 18.00 -59.32
CA VAL A 155 -42.93 16.99 -58.27
C VAL A 155 -41.85 17.45 -57.30
N ALA A 156 -40.73 17.97 -57.80
CA ALA A 156 -39.64 18.47 -56.96
C ALA A 156 -40.04 19.71 -56.15
N ARG A 157 -40.87 20.59 -56.72
CA ARG A 157 -41.40 21.78 -56.04
C ARG A 157 -42.36 21.41 -54.93
N GLU A 158 -43.30 20.50 -55.17
CA GLU A 158 -44.21 20.00 -54.13
C GLU A 158 -43.44 19.30 -53.01
N ASN A 159 -42.42 18.51 -53.36
CA ASN A 159 -41.51 17.89 -52.40
C ASN A 159 -40.72 18.91 -51.57
N TYR A 160 -40.22 19.97 -52.20
CA TYR A 160 -39.52 21.05 -51.50
C TYR A 160 -40.45 21.83 -50.57
N GLU A 161 -41.66 22.15 -51.00
CA GLU A 161 -42.66 22.85 -50.19
C GLU A 161 -43.13 21.99 -49.00
N LYS A 162 -43.21 20.66 -49.17
CA LYS A 162 -43.69 19.73 -48.14
C LYS A 162 -42.59 19.22 -47.19
N TYR A 163 -41.36 19.06 -47.67
CA TYR A 163 -40.25 18.42 -46.93
C TYR A 163 -38.98 19.27 -46.85
N GLY A 164 -38.93 20.45 -47.47
CA GLY A 164 -37.77 21.34 -47.45
C GLY A 164 -36.60 20.92 -48.36
N HIS A 165 -36.77 19.89 -49.19
CA HIS A 165 -35.74 19.38 -50.11
C HIS A 165 -36.37 18.89 -51.43
N PRO A 166 -35.77 19.14 -52.62
CA PRO A 166 -36.35 18.76 -53.92
C PRO A 166 -36.61 17.26 -54.08
N ASP A 167 -35.76 16.42 -53.47
CA ASP A 167 -35.88 14.96 -53.54
C ASP A 167 -36.94 14.34 -52.59
N GLY A 168 -37.67 15.17 -51.83
CA GLY A 168 -38.74 14.71 -50.93
C GLY A 168 -38.26 14.32 -49.53
N ARG A 169 -38.98 13.41 -48.88
CA ARG A 169 -38.66 12.94 -47.51
C ARG A 169 -37.30 12.24 -47.50
N GLN A 170 -36.26 12.98 -47.13
CA GLN A 170 -34.95 12.42 -46.81
C GLN A 170 -35.13 11.37 -45.70
N GLY A 171 -34.74 10.12 -45.95
CA GLY A 171 -34.62 9.13 -44.88
C GLY A 171 -33.60 9.62 -43.86
N MET A 172 -33.81 9.33 -42.57
CA MET A 172 -32.80 9.61 -41.53
C MET A 172 -31.53 8.84 -41.90
N GLN A 173 -30.54 9.52 -42.47
CA GLN A 173 -29.25 8.92 -42.78
C GLN A 173 -28.45 8.85 -41.46
N MET A 174 -28.40 7.65 -40.86
CA MET A 174 -27.53 7.39 -39.71
C MET A 174 -26.10 7.22 -40.22
N GLY A 175 -25.27 8.25 -40.06
CA GLY A 175 -23.84 8.20 -40.31
C GLY A 175 -23.06 7.90 -39.03
N ILE A 176 -22.02 7.07 -39.12
CA ILE A 176 -21.03 6.92 -38.05
C ILE A 176 -19.98 8.01 -38.25
N ALA A 177 -19.66 8.78 -37.21
CA ALA A 177 -18.66 9.85 -37.25
C ALA A 177 -17.21 9.35 -37.36
N LEU A 178 -16.97 8.17 -37.94
CA LEU A 178 -15.63 7.63 -38.18
C LEU A 178 -15.17 8.02 -39.59
N PRO A 179 -13.90 8.39 -39.79
CA PRO A 179 -13.41 8.85 -41.07
C PRO A 179 -13.33 7.68 -42.07
N SER A 180 -13.57 7.97 -43.34
CA SER A 180 -13.65 6.97 -44.41
C SER A 180 -12.36 6.15 -44.59
N PHE A 181 -11.18 6.72 -44.28
CA PHE A 181 -9.90 6.00 -44.33
C PHE A 181 -9.83 4.84 -43.31
N LEU A 182 -10.56 4.91 -42.20
CA LEU A 182 -10.57 3.87 -41.16
C LEU A 182 -11.47 2.69 -41.58
N LEU A 183 -12.51 2.95 -42.38
CA LEU A 183 -13.48 1.94 -42.82
C LEU A 183 -13.14 1.29 -44.17
N ASN A 184 -12.25 1.89 -44.96
CA ASN A 184 -11.84 1.34 -46.25
C ASN A 184 -10.90 0.13 -46.06
N ILE A 185 -11.49 -1.08 -46.18
CA ILE A 185 -10.84 -2.39 -45.99
C ILE A 185 -9.60 -2.59 -46.90
N GLN A 186 -9.54 -1.93 -48.06
CA GLN A 186 -8.48 -2.08 -49.06
C GLN A 186 -7.22 -1.22 -48.85
N GLY A 187 -7.17 -0.35 -47.83
CA GLY A 187 -6.03 0.54 -47.57
C GLY A 187 -5.07 0.04 -46.49
N ALA A 188 -3.87 0.63 -46.41
CA ALA A 188 -2.88 0.39 -45.35
C ALA A 188 -3.43 0.61 -43.91
N ALA A 189 -4.55 1.31 -43.78
CA ALA A 189 -5.24 1.55 -42.52
C ALA A 189 -5.93 0.29 -41.93
N SER A 190 -6.35 -0.68 -42.75
CA SER A 190 -7.00 -1.90 -42.25
C SER A 190 -6.02 -2.78 -41.46
N GLY A 191 -4.77 -2.86 -41.92
CA GLY A 191 -3.69 -3.52 -41.19
C GLY A 191 -3.39 -2.87 -39.85
N ALA A 192 -3.43 -1.53 -39.78
CA ALA A 192 -3.21 -0.79 -38.53
C ALA A 192 -4.35 -1.01 -37.51
N ILE A 193 -5.60 -1.11 -37.97
CA ILE A 193 -6.76 -1.39 -37.10
C ILE A 193 -6.73 -2.82 -36.58
N LEU A 194 -6.41 -3.80 -37.43
CA LEU A 194 -6.25 -5.19 -37.01
C LEU A 194 -5.11 -5.32 -35.98
N LEU A 195 -3.99 -4.66 -36.22
CA LEU A 195 -2.85 -4.63 -35.28
C LEU A 195 -3.26 -3.94 -33.97
N GLY A 196 -4.05 -2.87 -34.03
CA GLY A 196 -4.63 -2.22 -32.86
C GLY A 196 -5.58 -3.14 -32.07
N LEU A 197 -6.46 -3.87 -32.74
CA LEU A 197 -7.40 -4.81 -32.12
C LEU A 197 -6.69 -6.03 -31.52
N VAL A 198 -5.71 -6.60 -32.21
CA VAL A 198 -4.88 -7.70 -31.67
C VAL A 198 -3.99 -7.19 -30.54
N GLY A 199 -3.42 -6.00 -30.70
CA GLY A 199 -2.59 -5.33 -29.70
C GLY A 199 -3.34 -5.06 -28.40
N LEU A 200 -4.53 -4.45 -28.49
CA LEU A 200 -5.33 -4.08 -27.33
C LEU A 200 -6.18 -5.23 -26.79
N GLY A 201 -6.67 -6.11 -27.66
CA GLY A 201 -7.58 -7.20 -27.30
C GLY A 201 -6.87 -8.48 -26.87
N ILE A 202 -5.66 -8.75 -27.35
CA ILE A 202 -4.93 -9.98 -27.07
C ILE A 202 -3.59 -9.68 -26.39
N LEU A 203 -2.72 -8.90 -27.03
CA LEU A 203 -1.35 -8.71 -26.54
C LEU A 203 -1.31 -7.93 -25.22
N LEU A 204 -2.13 -6.90 -25.07
CA LEU A 204 -2.18 -6.09 -23.85
C LEU A 204 -2.72 -6.90 -22.66
N PRO A 205 -3.88 -7.58 -22.73
CA PRO A 205 -4.32 -8.48 -21.67
C PRO A 205 -3.33 -9.60 -21.37
N LEU A 206 -2.70 -10.19 -22.39
CA LEU A 206 -1.70 -11.23 -22.20
C LEU A 206 -0.44 -10.69 -21.52
N MET A 207 0.05 -9.51 -21.89
CA MET A 207 1.19 -8.87 -21.24
C MET A 207 0.86 -8.51 -19.79
N ILE A 208 -0.32 -7.95 -19.53
CA ILE A 208 -0.79 -7.67 -18.17
C ILE A 208 -0.89 -8.97 -17.37
N ALA A 209 -1.46 -10.02 -17.93
CA ALA A 209 -1.58 -11.32 -17.28
C ALA A 209 -0.20 -11.92 -16.97
N VAL A 210 0.74 -11.93 -17.91
CA VAL A 210 2.09 -12.44 -17.69
C VAL A 210 2.85 -11.62 -16.65
N VAL A 211 2.77 -10.28 -16.71
CA VAL A 211 3.43 -9.41 -15.72
C VAL A 211 2.78 -9.55 -14.35
N TYR A 212 1.46 -9.63 -14.27
CA TYR A 212 0.74 -9.81 -13.02
C TYR A 212 1.03 -11.18 -12.42
N LEU A 213 0.92 -12.26 -13.18
CA LEU A 213 1.19 -13.63 -12.71
C LEU A 213 2.66 -13.81 -12.31
N SER A 214 3.61 -13.29 -13.10
CA SER A 214 5.04 -13.37 -12.76
C SER A 214 5.40 -12.56 -11.52
N ARG A 215 4.76 -11.40 -11.30
CA ARG A 215 4.99 -10.60 -10.08
C ARG A 215 4.27 -11.18 -8.87
N SER A 216 3.02 -11.60 -9.03
CA SER A 216 2.20 -12.16 -7.95
C SER A 216 2.74 -13.51 -7.46
N SER A 217 3.44 -14.28 -8.30
CA SER A 217 4.10 -15.52 -7.87
C SER A 217 5.42 -15.28 -7.17
N LYS A 218 6.10 -14.16 -7.45
CA LYS A 218 7.41 -13.83 -6.86
C LYS A 218 7.29 -12.99 -5.57
N TYR A 219 6.32 -12.08 -5.51
CA TYR A 219 6.20 -11.08 -4.45
C TYR A 219 4.85 -11.13 -3.73
N THR A 220 4.88 -10.86 -2.44
CA THR A 220 3.71 -10.61 -1.61
C THR A 220 3.08 -9.24 -1.92
N GLY A 221 1.90 -8.99 -1.35
CA GLY A 221 1.23 -7.68 -1.45
C GLY A 221 2.06 -6.49 -0.94
N ASN A 222 3.07 -6.72 -0.08
CA ASN A 222 4.00 -5.70 0.41
C ASN A 222 5.28 -5.59 -0.44
N TYR A 223 5.32 -6.19 -1.63
CA TYR A 223 6.50 -6.27 -2.50
C TYR A 223 7.73 -6.89 -1.83
N VAL A 224 7.52 -7.92 -1.01
CA VAL A 224 8.58 -8.75 -0.43
C VAL A 224 8.53 -10.12 -1.08
N MET A 225 9.68 -10.74 -1.35
CA MET A 225 9.76 -12.02 -2.03
C MET A 225 9.18 -13.15 -1.17
N HIS A 226 8.43 -14.08 -1.77
CA HIS A 226 7.94 -15.26 -1.05
C HIS A 226 9.08 -16.09 -0.44
N GLN A 227 10.23 -16.14 -1.10
CA GLN A 227 11.42 -16.82 -0.56
C GLN A 227 11.92 -16.19 0.75
N THR A 228 11.79 -14.87 0.91
CA THR A 228 12.14 -14.19 2.16
C THR A 228 11.24 -14.62 3.30
N LEU A 229 9.93 -14.75 3.04
CA LEU A 229 8.99 -15.26 4.03
C LEU A 229 9.34 -16.70 4.44
N MET A 230 9.74 -17.55 3.49
CA MET A 230 10.19 -18.92 3.79
C MET A 230 11.46 -18.95 4.66
N ASN A 231 12.43 -18.08 4.34
CA ASN A 231 13.64 -17.95 5.14
C ASN A 231 13.30 -17.46 6.57
N TYR A 232 12.48 -16.42 6.69
CA TYR A 232 12.03 -15.92 8.00
C TYR A 232 11.24 -16.96 8.75
N TYR A 233 10.35 -17.70 8.10
CA TYR A 233 9.60 -18.78 8.71
C TYR A 233 10.53 -19.83 9.35
N HIS A 234 11.57 -20.24 8.62
CA HIS A 234 12.52 -21.26 9.08
C HIS A 234 13.47 -20.77 10.19
N PHE A 235 13.97 -19.53 10.09
CA PHE A 235 14.93 -18.99 11.06
C PHE A 235 14.28 -18.37 12.31
N MET A 236 13.01 -18.00 12.23
CA MET A 236 12.25 -17.52 13.38
C MET A 236 11.98 -18.67 14.36
N LYS A 237 12.34 -18.47 15.62
CA LYS A 237 12.14 -19.44 16.72
C LYS A 237 11.54 -18.75 17.94
N GLN A 238 10.75 -19.47 18.72
CA GLN A 238 10.15 -18.95 19.96
C GLN A 238 11.19 -18.45 20.97
N SER A 239 12.35 -19.11 21.03
CA SER A 239 13.47 -18.77 21.92
C SER A 239 14.41 -17.70 21.36
N LEU A 240 14.10 -17.11 20.20
CA LEU A 240 14.97 -16.11 19.59
C LEU A 240 15.05 -14.87 20.49
N ALA A 241 16.27 -14.54 20.91
CA ALA A 241 16.54 -13.34 21.69
C ALA A 241 16.44 -12.08 20.81
N PRO A 242 15.96 -10.94 21.35
CA PRO A 242 15.89 -9.67 20.62
C PRO A 242 17.19 -9.26 19.92
N SER A 243 18.34 -9.49 20.58
CA SER A 243 19.66 -9.18 20.01
C SER A 243 20.02 -9.99 18.76
N LYS A 244 19.35 -11.12 18.51
CA LYS A 244 19.58 -12.03 17.39
C LYS A 244 18.58 -11.83 16.24
N VAL A 245 17.60 -10.94 16.39
CA VAL A 245 16.61 -10.65 15.34
C VAL A 245 17.26 -10.05 14.08
N LEU A 246 18.32 -9.25 14.24
CA LEU A 246 19.08 -8.72 13.10
C LEU A 246 19.67 -9.84 12.23
N GLU A 247 20.17 -10.92 12.84
CA GLU A 247 20.72 -12.07 12.10
C GLU A 247 19.65 -12.78 11.26
N VAL A 248 18.40 -12.77 11.71
CA VAL A 248 17.24 -13.29 10.96
C VAL A 248 16.83 -12.32 9.84
N LEU A 249 16.73 -11.02 10.15
CA LEU A 249 16.39 -9.98 9.17
C LEU A 249 17.32 -10.03 7.95
N VAL A 250 18.62 -10.17 8.19
CA VAL A 250 19.66 -10.23 7.15
C VAL A 250 19.43 -11.40 6.19
N LYS A 251 18.79 -12.51 6.61
CA LYS A 251 18.50 -13.68 5.74
C LYS A 251 17.43 -13.43 4.65
N ALA A 252 17.01 -12.19 4.45
CA ALA A 252 16.12 -11.82 3.35
C ALA A 252 16.71 -12.19 1.99
N GLN A 253 15.88 -12.71 1.09
CA GLN A 253 16.30 -13.03 -0.28
C GLN A 253 16.69 -11.76 -1.05
N GLU A 254 16.06 -10.62 -0.78
CA GLU A 254 16.41 -9.33 -1.39
C GLU A 254 17.81 -8.88 -1.01
N TYR A 255 18.26 -9.21 0.21
CA TYR A 255 19.63 -8.93 0.65
C TYR A 255 20.62 -9.96 0.11
N LEU A 256 20.19 -11.20 -0.11
CA LEU A 256 21.01 -12.23 -0.74
C LEU A 256 21.32 -11.89 -2.20
N GLU A 257 20.36 -11.31 -2.93
CA GLU A 257 20.49 -10.87 -4.33
C GLU A 257 21.31 -9.57 -4.50
N MET A 258 21.79 -8.95 -3.42
CA MET A 258 22.59 -7.73 -3.49
C MET A 258 23.94 -7.96 -4.18
N PRO A 259 24.39 -7.04 -5.06
CA PRO A 259 25.65 -7.19 -5.77
C PRO A 259 26.84 -7.09 -4.80
N VAL A 260 27.75 -8.06 -4.89
CA VAL A 260 29.03 -8.06 -4.17
C VAL A 260 30.15 -7.94 -5.20
N ARG A 261 30.91 -6.85 -5.12
CA ARG A 261 32.01 -6.57 -6.05
C ARG A 261 33.32 -6.99 -5.39
N ARG A 262 34.32 -7.40 -6.19
CA ARG A 262 35.67 -7.69 -5.67
C ARG A 262 36.34 -6.47 -5.01
N SER A 263 35.96 -5.27 -5.43
CA SER A 263 36.41 -4.02 -4.82
C SER A 263 35.87 -3.77 -3.41
N ASP A 264 34.88 -4.54 -2.96
CA ASP A 264 34.20 -4.30 -1.69
C ASP A 264 34.97 -4.89 -0.49
N ASP A 265 35.91 -5.81 -0.70
CA ASP A 265 36.59 -6.54 0.38
C ASP A 265 37.33 -5.62 1.37
N GLU A 266 38.19 -4.72 0.88
CA GLU A 266 38.92 -3.76 1.74
C GLU A 266 37.96 -2.76 2.44
N PRO A 267 37.00 -2.12 1.75
CA PRO A 267 35.93 -1.33 2.37
C PRO A 267 35.18 -2.06 3.50
N LEU A 268 34.81 -3.32 3.28
CA LEU A 268 34.05 -4.11 4.25
C LEU A 268 34.89 -4.47 5.48
N GLN A 269 36.18 -4.77 5.30
CA GLN A 269 37.09 -5.00 6.43
C GLN A 269 37.27 -3.74 7.29
N LYS A 270 37.41 -2.57 6.67
CA LYS A 270 37.46 -1.28 7.41
C LYS A 270 36.18 -1.05 8.19
N LEU A 271 35.02 -1.26 7.55
CA LEU A 271 33.72 -1.10 8.20
C LEU A 271 33.54 -2.09 9.37
N PHE A 272 33.96 -3.34 9.19
CA PHE A 272 33.91 -4.37 10.24
C PHE A 272 34.64 -3.91 11.51
N LEU A 273 35.81 -3.28 11.40
CA LEU A 273 36.55 -2.79 12.56
C LEU A 273 35.79 -1.70 13.33
N VAL A 274 35.05 -0.84 12.62
CA VAL A 274 34.23 0.23 13.22
C VAL A 274 33.03 -0.36 13.97
N VAL A 275 32.32 -1.31 13.38
CA VAL A 275 31.06 -1.83 13.94
C VAL A 275 31.22 -3.11 14.78
N ARG A 276 32.45 -3.61 14.96
CA ARG A 276 32.72 -4.90 15.62
C ARG A 276 32.14 -5.03 17.02
N SER A 277 31.98 -3.92 17.74
CA SER A 277 31.43 -3.91 19.10
C SER A 277 29.97 -4.35 19.15
N GLU A 278 29.21 -4.13 18.07
CA GLU A 278 27.79 -4.51 17.98
C GLU A 278 27.59 -5.89 17.33
N LEU A 279 28.62 -6.44 16.69
CA LEU A 279 28.59 -7.84 16.28
C LEU A 279 28.59 -8.67 17.57
N ASN A 280 27.53 -9.45 17.79
CA ASN A 280 27.35 -10.33 18.96
C ASN A 280 28.35 -11.53 18.97
N LEU A 281 29.63 -11.26 18.75
CA LEU A 281 30.73 -12.20 18.77
C LEU A 281 31.12 -12.48 20.21
N ASP A 282 31.34 -13.74 20.53
CA ASP A 282 31.80 -14.12 21.87
C ASP A 282 33.20 -13.54 22.13
N PRO A 283 33.39 -12.67 23.14
CA PRO A 283 34.70 -12.09 23.45
C PRO A 283 35.75 -13.17 23.79
N LYS A 284 35.33 -14.34 24.29
CA LYS A 284 36.25 -15.44 24.65
C LYS A 284 36.84 -16.15 23.42
N ASN A 285 36.06 -16.25 22.33
CA ASN A 285 36.42 -16.98 21.11
C ASN A 285 36.48 -16.06 19.88
N LEU A 286 36.87 -14.80 20.09
CA LEU A 286 36.73 -13.73 19.10
C LEU A 286 37.39 -14.05 17.74
N LYS A 287 38.58 -14.66 17.72
CA LYS A 287 39.27 -15.03 16.46
C LYS A 287 38.49 -16.08 15.67
N GLN A 288 37.93 -17.07 16.35
CA GLN A 288 37.16 -18.16 15.73
C GLN A 288 35.79 -17.66 15.24
N GLU A 289 35.10 -16.86 16.05
CA GLU A 289 33.83 -16.25 15.68
C GLU A 289 33.98 -15.25 14.52
N GLN A 290 35.06 -14.47 14.51
CA GLN A 290 35.39 -13.62 13.36
C GLN A 290 35.63 -14.44 12.10
N ALA A 291 36.42 -15.51 12.17
CA ALA A 291 36.63 -16.38 11.01
C ALA A 291 35.32 -17.04 10.53
N LYS A 292 34.43 -17.40 11.45
CA LYS A 292 33.10 -17.95 11.14
C LYS A 292 32.20 -16.91 10.48
N PHE A 293 32.22 -15.67 10.96
CA PHE A 293 31.48 -14.55 10.37
C PHE A 293 31.86 -14.36 8.90
N TRP A 294 33.15 -14.27 8.58
CA TRP A 294 33.64 -14.09 7.21
C TRP A 294 33.44 -15.30 6.28
N LYS A 295 33.18 -16.49 6.83
CA LYS A 295 32.76 -17.68 6.05
C LYS A 295 31.29 -17.65 5.62
N GLY A 296 30.51 -16.70 6.14
CA GLY A 296 29.12 -16.50 5.72
C GLY A 296 29.00 -16.07 4.26
N HIS A 297 27.77 -16.05 3.75
CA HIS A 297 27.52 -15.58 2.39
C HIS A 297 27.90 -14.09 2.26
N PRO A 298 28.74 -13.69 1.28
CA PRO A 298 29.29 -12.32 1.20
C PRO A 298 28.24 -11.21 1.17
N ALA A 299 27.12 -11.41 0.47
CA ALA A 299 26.04 -10.42 0.41
C ALA A 299 25.37 -10.21 1.78
N LEU A 300 25.24 -11.27 2.57
CA LEU A 300 24.63 -11.21 3.90
C LEU A 300 25.56 -10.50 4.89
N ILE A 301 26.86 -10.80 4.83
CA ILE A 301 27.88 -10.10 5.63
C ILE A 301 27.88 -8.61 5.30
N LYS A 302 27.89 -8.27 3.99
CA LYS A 302 27.83 -6.88 3.52
C LYS A 302 26.60 -6.17 4.07
N THR A 303 25.41 -6.76 3.96
CA THR A 303 24.18 -6.13 4.45
C THR A 303 24.13 -6.01 5.97
N GLU A 304 24.61 -7.00 6.72
CA GLU A 304 24.73 -6.94 8.18
C GLU A 304 25.64 -5.80 8.63
N LEU A 305 26.84 -5.68 8.04
CA LEU A 305 27.78 -4.59 8.36
C LEU A 305 27.21 -3.20 8.02
N LEU A 306 26.49 -3.09 6.90
CA LEU A 306 25.82 -1.85 6.50
C LEU A 306 24.68 -1.48 7.46
N LEU A 307 23.87 -2.44 7.91
CA LEU A 307 22.83 -2.20 8.91
C LEU A 307 23.42 -1.80 10.28
N LEU A 308 24.51 -2.45 10.69
CA LEU A 308 25.22 -2.08 11.92
C LEU A 308 25.81 -0.68 11.84
N ALA A 309 26.33 -0.26 10.68
CA ALA A 309 26.82 1.10 10.47
C ALA A 309 25.70 2.15 10.64
N GLN A 310 24.46 1.81 10.25
CA GLN A 310 23.29 2.64 10.54
C GLN A 310 22.99 2.68 12.04
N LEU A 311 23.01 1.52 12.71
CA LEU A 311 22.72 1.42 14.14
C LEU A 311 23.71 2.19 15.01
N THR A 312 24.99 2.22 14.64
CA THR A 312 26.05 2.91 15.40
C THR A 312 26.24 4.38 15.01
N ARG A 313 25.41 4.94 14.11
CA ARG A 313 25.54 6.31 13.55
C ARG A 313 26.82 6.54 12.73
N GLU A 314 27.42 5.48 12.21
CA GLU A 314 28.68 5.52 11.46
C GLU A 314 28.45 5.61 9.94
N ALA A 315 27.35 6.25 9.52
CA ALA A 315 26.99 6.39 8.10
C ALA A 315 28.04 7.20 7.29
N SER A 316 28.77 8.12 7.93
CA SER A 316 29.90 8.85 7.32
C SER A 316 31.10 7.95 7.08
N SER A 317 31.28 6.93 7.91
CA SER A 317 32.37 5.95 7.83
C SER A 317 32.12 4.89 6.76
N VAL A 318 30.91 4.85 6.17
CA VAL A 318 30.59 3.99 5.02
C VAL A 318 31.34 4.47 3.78
N PRO A 319 32.21 3.63 3.18
CA PRO A 319 32.98 3.98 2.00
C PRO A 319 32.11 4.35 0.79
N VAL A 320 32.60 5.26 -0.05
CA VAL A 320 31.83 5.83 -1.17
C VAL A 320 31.29 4.77 -2.12
N GLY A 321 32.07 3.71 -2.40
CA GLY A 321 31.66 2.61 -3.27
C GLY A 321 30.46 1.81 -2.75
N LEU A 322 30.26 1.77 -1.42
CA LEU A 322 29.19 1.04 -0.74
C LEU A 322 27.96 1.92 -0.43
N ARG A 323 28.05 3.24 -0.65
CA ARG A 323 26.99 4.19 -0.25
C ARG A 323 25.66 3.94 -0.98
N ALA A 324 25.71 3.54 -2.25
CA ALA A 324 24.50 3.20 -3.00
C ALA A 324 23.83 1.93 -2.43
N ASP A 325 24.63 0.93 -2.09
CA ASP A 325 24.14 -0.32 -1.51
C ASP A 325 23.59 -0.09 -0.09
N PHE A 326 24.26 0.75 0.71
CA PHE A 326 23.78 1.21 2.02
C PHE A 326 22.39 1.86 1.92
N GLN A 327 22.21 2.78 0.97
CA GLN A 327 20.91 3.41 0.73
C GLN A 327 19.85 2.41 0.28
N GLN A 328 20.22 1.43 -0.55
CA GLN A 328 19.30 0.38 -1.00
C GLN A 328 18.88 -0.55 0.14
N VAL A 329 19.82 -0.96 0.99
CA VAL A 329 19.55 -1.77 2.19
C VAL A 329 18.53 -1.06 3.08
N LEU A 330 18.78 0.20 3.43
CA LEU A 330 17.87 1.00 4.27
C LEU A 330 16.52 1.28 3.61
N ARG A 331 16.42 1.21 2.28
CA ARG A 331 15.16 1.37 1.54
C ARG A 331 14.27 0.14 1.70
N LEU A 332 14.87 -1.05 1.69
CA LEU A 332 14.17 -2.33 1.80
C LEU A 332 13.82 -2.66 3.26
N THR A 333 14.66 -2.24 4.20
CA THR A 333 14.56 -2.62 5.62
C THR A 333 13.17 -2.44 6.25
N PRO A 334 12.45 -1.31 6.08
CA PRO A 334 11.14 -1.14 6.73
C PRO A 334 10.11 -2.19 6.29
N ARG A 335 10.09 -2.55 5.00
CA ARG A 335 9.16 -3.55 4.46
C ARG A 335 9.51 -4.95 4.97
N LEU A 336 10.80 -5.26 5.02
CA LEU A 336 11.30 -6.53 5.53
C LEU A 336 11.02 -6.71 7.02
N LEU A 337 11.18 -5.65 7.82
CA LEU A 337 10.81 -5.66 9.24
C LEU A 337 9.31 -5.86 9.45
N GLU A 338 8.46 -5.28 8.60
CA GLU A 338 7.01 -5.50 8.68
C GLU A 338 6.64 -6.96 8.41
N GLU A 339 7.19 -7.57 7.36
CA GLU A 339 6.96 -9.00 7.10
C GLU A 339 7.57 -9.90 8.18
N LEU A 340 8.73 -9.54 8.71
CA LEU A 340 9.35 -10.25 9.84
C LEU A 340 8.46 -10.18 11.10
N MET A 341 7.84 -9.02 11.36
CA MET A 341 6.88 -8.85 12.45
C MET A 341 5.67 -9.77 12.26
N LYS A 342 5.09 -9.81 11.06
CA LYS A 342 4.00 -10.74 10.71
C LYS A 342 4.41 -12.20 10.93
N MET A 343 5.64 -12.57 10.57
CA MET A 343 6.15 -13.93 10.80
C MET A 343 6.35 -14.27 12.28
N ALA A 344 6.64 -13.28 13.12
CA ALA A 344 6.80 -13.45 14.57
C ALA A 344 5.45 -13.64 15.28
N VAL A 345 4.41 -12.92 14.84
CA VAL A 345 3.05 -13.00 15.42
C VAL A 345 2.15 -14.03 14.74
N ALA A 346 2.61 -14.66 13.65
CA ALA A 346 1.86 -15.71 12.97
C ALA A 346 1.55 -16.89 13.91
N ALA A 347 0.33 -17.39 13.80
CA ALA A 347 -0.16 -18.58 14.50
C ALA A 347 0.70 -19.81 14.17
N ARG A 348 1.47 -20.31 15.14
CA ARG A 348 2.34 -21.49 14.94
C ARG A 348 2.09 -22.63 15.92
N ASN A 349 1.52 -22.32 17.08
CA ASN A 349 1.21 -23.32 18.10
C ASN A 349 -0.16 -23.95 17.80
N ALA A 350 -0.46 -25.11 18.40
CA ALA A 350 -1.77 -25.77 18.27
C ALA A 350 -2.95 -24.86 18.71
N GLU A 351 -2.67 -23.93 19.62
CA GLU A 351 -3.60 -22.91 20.10
C GLU A 351 -3.77 -21.70 19.15
N GLY A 352 -3.00 -21.64 18.05
CA GLY A 352 -3.05 -20.53 17.11
C GLY A 352 -2.31 -19.26 17.53
N HIS A 353 -1.48 -19.32 18.57
CA HIS A 353 -0.76 -18.15 19.09
C HIS A 353 0.60 -17.90 18.39
N GLY A 354 1.00 -16.62 18.30
CA GLY A 354 2.32 -16.16 17.87
C GLY A 354 3.33 -16.05 19.01
N TRP A 355 4.56 -15.55 18.75
CA TRP A 355 5.62 -15.47 19.75
C TRP A 355 5.96 -14.03 20.17
N LEU A 356 5.88 -13.75 21.47
CA LEU A 356 6.03 -12.40 22.00
C LEU A 356 7.47 -11.87 21.94
N ARG A 357 8.45 -12.62 22.46
CA ARG A 357 9.87 -12.22 22.51
C ARG A 357 10.44 -11.88 21.13
N PRO A 358 10.24 -12.71 20.09
CA PRO A 358 10.66 -12.33 18.73
C PRO A 358 9.95 -11.07 18.24
N ALA A 359 8.64 -10.93 18.47
CA ALA A 359 7.87 -9.75 18.05
C ALA A 359 8.39 -8.46 18.70
N LEU A 360 8.66 -8.48 20.01
CA LEU A 360 9.30 -7.36 20.73
C LEU A 360 10.68 -7.04 20.14
N GLY A 361 11.50 -8.05 19.83
CA GLY A 361 12.80 -7.84 19.22
C GLY A 361 12.75 -7.24 17.81
N VAL A 362 11.73 -7.57 17.00
CA VAL A 362 11.52 -6.93 15.70
C VAL A 362 11.15 -5.45 15.87
N MET A 363 10.30 -5.13 16.84
CA MET A 363 9.93 -3.74 17.16
C MET A 363 11.14 -2.94 17.64
N GLU A 364 11.91 -3.48 18.58
CA GLU A 364 13.15 -2.85 19.08
C GLU A 364 14.15 -2.59 17.94
N LEU A 365 14.33 -3.56 17.04
CA LEU A 365 15.19 -3.42 15.87
C LEU A 365 14.69 -2.33 14.92
N SER A 366 13.38 -2.28 14.66
CA SER A 366 12.77 -1.25 13.80
C SER A 366 12.98 0.16 14.34
N GLN A 367 12.72 0.35 15.64
CA GLN A 367 12.95 1.60 16.34
C GLN A 367 14.43 1.99 16.29
N SER A 368 15.34 1.05 16.58
CA SER A 368 16.79 1.28 16.61
C SER A 368 17.36 1.64 15.24
N ILE A 369 16.93 0.99 14.16
CA ILE A 369 17.37 1.32 12.78
C ILE A 369 16.86 2.70 12.37
N THR A 370 15.62 3.03 12.75
CA THR A 370 15.00 4.33 12.45
C THR A 370 15.71 5.48 13.16
N GLN A 371 15.95 5.33 14.46
CA GLN A 371 16.58 6.34 15.32
C GLN A 371 18.11 6.32 15.27
N ALA A 372 18.68 5.37 14.52
CA ALA A 372 20.12 5.10 14.48
C ALA A 372 20.69 4.96 15.90
N VAL A 373 20.13 4.07 16.71
CA VAL A 373 20.56 3.80 18.09
C VAL A 373 21.01 2.35 18.20
N PRO A 374 22.22 2.07 18.74
CA PRO A 374 22.74 0.72 18.82
C PRO A 374 21.87 -0.15 19.74
N LEU A 375 21.78 -1.44 19.42
CA LEU A 375 20.98 -2.39 20.20
C LEU A 375 21.61 -2.63 21.58
N SER A 376 22.93 -2.53 21.71
CA SER A 376 23.63 -2.61 23.00
C SER A 376 23.17 -1.54 24.00
N ALA A 377 22.84 -0.32 23.54
CA ALA A 377 22.42 0.80 24.38
C ALA A 377 21.03 0.61 25.03
N ARG A 378 20.26 -0.38 24.57
CA ARG A 378 19.00 -0.79 25.19
C ARG A 378 19.22 -1.63 26.46
N LYS A 379 20.38 -2.26 26.62
CA LYS A 379 20.70 -3.02 27.84
C LYS A 379 21.10 -2.05 28.94
N ALA A 380 20.43 -2.12 30.08
CA ALA A 380 20.86 -1.41 31.28
C ALA A 380 22.25 -1.94 31.71
N SER A 381 23.29 -1.10 31.64
CA SER A 381 24.65 -1.47 32.03
C SER A 381 25.17 -0.58 33.17
N GLY A 382 25.20 -1.15 34.38
CA GLY A 382 25.78 -0.54 35.57
C GLY A 382 24.79 0.17 36.51
N ALA A 383 25.19 0.37 37.77
CA ALA A 383 24.35 0.87 38.87
C ALA A 383 23.89 2.34 38.74
N SER A 384 24.36 3.07 37.73
CA SER A 384 23.99 4.47 37.44
C SER A 384 23.29 4.66 36.09
N ALA A 385 23.02 3.57 35.37
CA ALA A 385 22.29 3.62 34.10
C ALA A 385 20.76 3.65 34.35
N PRO A 386 19.99 4.33 33.48
CA PRO A 386 18.53 4.27 33.47
C PRO A 386 17.99 2.83 33.50
N ALA A 387 16.88 2.60 34.19
CA ALA A 387 16.21 1.29 34.23
C ALA A 387 15.80 0.79 32.83
N ASP A 388 15.47 1.71 31.92
CA ASP A 388 15.08 1.44 30.53
C ASP A 388 16.27 1.52 29.53
N GLY A 389 17.50 1.63 30.04
CA GLY A 389 18.70 1.82 29.22
C GLY A 389 18.90 3.26 28.71
N VAL A 390 20.00 3.49 28.01
CA VAL A 390 20.41 4.83 27.52
C VAL A 390 19.74 5.16 26.18
N SER A 391 19.19 4.15 25.50
CA SER A 391 18.62 4.24 24.15
C SER A 391 17.55 5.32 23.95
N PRO A 392 16.58 5.58 24.86
CA PRO A 392 15.56 6.59 24.61
C PRO A 392 16.12 8.02 24.66
N PHE A 393 17.27 8.22 25.30
CA PHE A 393 17.95 9.52 25.31
C PHE A 393 18.80 9.72 24.07
N LEU A 394 19.45 8.65 23.57
CA LEU A 394 20.30 8.75 22.37
C LEU A 394 19.50 9.18 21.15
N GLN A 395 18.19 8.88 21.05
CA GLN A 395 17.35 9.33 19.94
C GLN A 395 17.21 10.87 19.85
N LEU A 396 17.51 11.61 20.93
CA LEU A 396 17.47 13.06 20.94
C LEU A 396 18.72 13.66 20.27
N PRO A 397 18.62 14.85 19.66
CA PRO A 397 19.75 15.54 19.05
C PRO A 397 20.77 15.93 20.12
N HIS A 398 22.06 15.94 19.76
CA HIS A 398 23.18 16.33 20.64
C HIS A 398 23.42 15.42 21.88
N PHE A 399 22.64 14.34 22.06
CA PHE A 399 22.84 13.40 23.15
C PHE A 399 23.91 12.35 22.83
N SER A 400 24.84 12.16 23.77
CA SER A 400 25.81 11.06 23.77
C SER A 400 25.71 10.27 25.07
N GLU A 401 26.26 9.05 25.11
CA GLU A 401 26.25 8.23 26.34
C GLU A 401 26.90 8.95 27.53
N SER A 402 27.92 9.78 27.27
CA SER A 402 28.61 10.56 28.30
C SER A 402 27.71 11.63 28.91
N VAL A 403 26.88 12.28 28.08
CA VAL A 403 25.89 13.29 28.50
C VAL A 403 24.82 12.63 29.36
N VAL A 404 24.28 11.49 28.93
CA VAL A 404 23.23 10.79 29.70
C VAL A 404 23.75 10.38 31.08
N LYS A 405 25.00 9.90 31.18
CA LYS A 405 25.63 9.58 32.47
C LYS A 405 25.79 10.81 33.38
N LYS A 406 26.06 12.00 32.82
CA LYS A 406 26.15 13.26 33.60
C LYS A 406 24.79 13.71 34.12
N ILE A 407 23.77 13.66 33.27
CA ILE A 407 22.39 14.05 33.60
C ILE A 407 21.78 13.07 34.63
N GLY A 408 22.01 11.76 34.45
CA GLY A 408 21.54 10.70 35.34
C GLY A 408 22.00 10.83 36.79
N ARG A 409 23.17 11.45 37.02
CA ARG A 409 23.69 11.71 38.38
C ARG A 409 22.97 12.84 39.10
N LYS A 410 22.25 13.72 38.38
CA LYS A 410 21.77 15.00 38.90
C LYS A 410 20.26 15.16 39.05
N LYS A 411 19.42 14.21 38.59
CA LYS A 411 17.99 14.03 38.99
C LYS A 411 17.14 13.16 38.04
N VAL A 412 17.52 13.01 36.76
CA VAL A 412 16.68 12.35 35.74
C VAL A 412 17.23 10.98 35.39
N ARG A 413 16.55 9.92 35.81
CA ARG A 413 16.94 8.52 35.54
C ARG A 413 16.14 7.91 34.41
N THR A 414 14.91 8.34 34.16
CA THR A 414 14.06 7.80 33.10
C THR A 414 13.78 8.84 32.02
N PHE A 415 13.46 8.38 30.80
CA PHE A 415 13.09 9.28 29.71
C PHE A 415 11.75 9.99 29.99
N GLN A 416 10.84 9.32 30.68
CA GLN A 416 9.57 9.91 31.11
C GLN A 416 9.80 11.08 32.08
N GLU A 417 10.71 10.94 33.06
CA GLU A 417 11.07 12.06 33.95
C GLU A 417 11.57 13.29 33.16
N LEU A 418 12.40 13.10 32.13
CA LEU A 418 12.87 14.22 31.29
C LEU A 418 11.70 14.94 30.60
N ARG A 419 10.71 14.17 30.13
CA ARG A 419 9.53 14.70 29.44
C ARG A 419 8.57 15.43 30.37
N ASP A 420 8.43 14.94 31.60
CA ASP A 420 7.48 15.49 32.57
C ASP A 420 8.01 16.77 33.24
N MET A 421 9.33 17.05 33.13
CA MET A 421 9.91 18.32 33.56
C MET A 421 9.35 19.50 32.75
N SER A 422 9.28 20.68 33.38
CA SER A 422 8.97 21.93 32.69
C SER A 422 10.05 22.25 31.64
N ALA A 423 9.69 22.98 30.59
CA ALA A 423 10.64 23.37 29.54
C ALA A 423 11.80 24.21 30.08
N GLU A 424 11.55 25.04 31.11
CA GLU A 424 12.57 25.87 31.77
C GLU A 424 13.56 25.03 32.58
N ASP A 425 13.06 24.14 33.45
CA ASP A 425 13.90 23.26 34.26
C ASP A 425 14.72 22.31 33.38
N ARG A 426 14.11 21.81 32.30
CA ARG A 426 14.77 20.93 31.34
C ARG A 426 15.89 21.67 30.62
N ARG A 427 15.65 22.90 30.17
CA ARG A 427 16.67 23.75 29.56
C ARG A 427 17.82 24.02 30.52
N GLU A 428 17.55 24.37 31.77
CA GLU A 428 18.58 24.59 32.79
C GLU A 428 19.42 23.31 33.01
N LEU A 429 18.76 22.15 33.11
CA LEU A 429 19.45 20.86 33.27
C LEU A 429 20.37 20.55 32.07
N LEU A 430 19.91 20.77 30.84
CA LEU A 430 20.69 20.52 29.63
C LEU A 430 21.92 21.42 29.54
N ILE A 431 21.79 22.70 29.90
CA ILE A 431 22.90 23.65 29.90
C ILE A 431 23.87 23.35 31.05
N ALA A 432 23.37 23.27 32.28
CA ALA A 432 24.19 23.18 33.48
C ALA A 432 24.81 21.78 33.73
N ALA A 433 24.12 20.71 33.33
CA ALA A 433 24.61 19.32 33.53
C ALA A 433 25.02 18.65 32.21
N GLY A 434 24.29 18.91 31.13
CA GLY A 434 24.60 18.37 29.80
C GLY A 434 25.75 19.10 29.10
N GLY A 435 25.95 20.38 29.40
CA GLY A 435 26.94 21.24 28.71
C GLY A 435 26.46 21.72 27.33
N PHE A 436 25.14 21.84 27.14
CA PHE A 436 24.53 22.22 25.87
C PHE A 436 24.55 23.74 25.71
N SER A 437 24.63 24.20 24.47
CA SER A 437 24.31 25.58 24.11
C SER A 437 22.81 25.84 24.12
N GLU A 438 22.42 27.12 24.11
CA GLU A 438 21.02 27.54 24.01
C GLU A 438 20.29 26.94 22.80
N ASP A 439 20.96 26.91 21.65
CA ASP A 439 20.34 26.43 20.43
C ASP A 439 20.25 24.89 20.41
N GLU A 440 21.22 24.19 21.01
CA GLU A 440 21.15 22.73 21.21
C GLU A 440 20.02 22.34 22.16
N ALA A 441 19.79 23.13 23.23
CA ALA A 441 18.65 22.90 24.13
C ALA A 441 17.31 23.13 23.41
N LYS A 442 17.20 24.14 22.55
CA LYS A 442 16.00 24.36 21.69
C LYS A 442 15.77 23.21 20.72
N ASP A 443 16.83 22.64 20.14
CA ASP A 443 16.72 21.49 19.25
C ASP A 443 16.12 20.28 19.97
N VAL A 444 16.52 20.04 21.22
CA VAL A 444 15.94 18.97 22.05
C VAL A 444 14.47 19.24 22.32
N GLU A 445 14.10 20.48 22.67
CA GLU A 445 12.70 20.83 22.93
C GLU A 445 11.82 20.63 21.70
N ALA A 446 12.29 21.07 20.52
CA ALA A 446 11.59 20.90 19.25
C ALA A 446 11.33 19.41 18.92
N VAL A 447 12.20 18.50 19.36
CA VAL A 447 11.98 17.05 19.23
C VAL A 447 10.98 16.57 20.27
N LEU A 448 11.10 16.98 21.53
CA LEU A 448 10.17 16.55 22.60
C LEU A 448 8.72 17.00 22.35
N GLU A 449 8.51 18.13 21.66
CA GLU A 449 7.18 18.57 21.21
C GLU A 449 6.49 17.61 20.22
N ILE A 450 7.26 16.84 19.45
CA ILE A 450 6.72 15.88 18.47
C ILE A 450 6.70 14.44 18.98
N VAL A 451 7.43 14.12 20.05
CA VAL A 451 7.41 12.80 20.68
C VAL A 451 5.99 12.50 21.20
N PRO A 452 5.33 11.42 20.76
CA PRO A 452 3.98 11.12 21.19
C PRO A 452 3.93 10.66 22.66
N ASN A 453 2.82 10.95 23.33
CA ASN A 453 2.38 10.25 24.53
C ASN A 453 1.20 9.36 24.13
N ILE A 454 1.30 8.08 24.45
CA ILE A 454 0.27 7.10 24.14
C ILE A 454 -0.46 6.77 25.43
N ASN A 455 -1.79 6.73 25.36
CA ASN A 455 -2.65 6.11 26.35
C ASN A 455 -3.38 4.95 25.69
N LEU A 456 -3.53 3.85 26.43
CA LEU A 456 -4.10 2.60 25.94
C LEU A 456 -5.20 2.17 26.90
N ASP A 457 -6.44 2.19 26.45
CA ASP A 457 -7.60 1.70 27.19
C ASP A 457 -8.12 0.44 26.51
N VAL A 458 -8.22 -0.67 27.25
CA VAL A 458 -8.53 -1.97 26.67
C VAL A 458 -9.61 -2.68 27.48
N VAL A 459 -10.59 -3.21 26.77
CA VAL A 459 -11.71 -3.99 27.32
C VAL A 459 -11.84 -5.28 26.51
N CYS A 460 -12.08 -6.40 27.20
CA CYS A 460 -12.39 -7.68 26.59
C CYS A 460 -13.81 -8.06 27.00
N GLU A 461 -14.69 -8.29 26.02
CA GLU A 461 -16.10 -8.60 26.24
C GLU A 461 -16.62 -9.61 25.21
N THR A 462 -17.67 -10.33 25.56
CA THR A 462 -18.42 -11.24 24.69
C THR A 462 -19.73 -10.57 24.26
N GLU A 463 -20.17 -10.82 23.03
CA GLU A 463 -21.42 -10.25 22.52
C GLU A 463 -22.61 -11.03 23.09
N GLY A 464 -23.47 -10.37 23.86
CA GLY A 464 -24.75 -10.92 24.32
C GLY A 464 -24.72 -11.79 25.58
N GLU A 465 -23.56 -11.95 26.24
CA GLU A 465 -23.41 -12.74 27.46
C GLU A 465 -22.77 -11.97 28.62
N GLU A 466 -23.22 -12.24 29.85
CA GLU A 466 -22.59 -11.70 31.07
C GLU A 466 -21.36 -12.53 31.44
N GLY A 467 -20.21 -12.10 30.95
CA GLY A 467 -18.92 -12.73 31.21
C GLY A 467 -18.46 -13.66 30.08
N VAL A 468 -17.19 -14.07 30.17
CA VAL A 468 -16.53 -14.86 29.13
C VAL A 468 -16.57 -16.33 29.52
N GLN A 469 -17.16 -17.20 28.70
CA GLN A 469 -17.11 -18.65 28.90
C GLN A 469 -16.08 -19.32 27.97
N ALA A 470 -15.65 -20.51 28.34
CA ALA A 470 -14.69 -21.28 27.56
C ALA A 470 -15.23 -21.60 26.15
N GLY A 471 -14.46 -21.23 25.13
CA GLY A 471 -14.78 -21.42 23.72
C GLY A 471 -15.53 -20.27 23.04
N ASP A 472 -15.94 -19.24 23.77
CA ASP A 472 -16.62 -18.07 23.20
C ASP A 472 -15.68 -17.21 22.35
N ILE A 473 -16.26 -16.43 21.44
CA ILE A 473 -15.49 -15.43 20.70
C ILE A 473 -15.45 -14.14 21.51
N VAL A 474 -14.30 -13.86 22.10
CA VAL A 474 -14.05 -12.63 22.85
C VAL A 474 -13.68 -11.52 21.89
N THR A 475 -14.36 -10.38 22.02
CA THR A 475 -14.03 -9.14 21.32
C THR A 475 -13.16 -8.27 22.21
N LEU A 476 -11.93 -8.02 21.75
CA LEU A 476 -11.02 -7.02 22.28
C LEU A 476 -11.38 -5.66 21.69
N LYS A 477 -11.77 -4.70 22.53
CA LYS A 477 -11.92 -3.29 22.18
C LYS A 477 -10.80 -2.48 22.80
N ALA A 478 -9.94 -1.89 21.98
CA ALA A 478 -8.82 -1.07 22.42
C ALA A 478 -8.91 0.34 21.84
N TRP A 479 -8.97 1.34 22.72
CA TRP A 479 -8.79 2.73 22.37
C TRP A 479 -7.33 3.12 22.57
N ILE A 480 -6.69 3.51 21.46
CA ILE A 480 -5.31 4.01 21.48
C ILE A 480 -5.37 5.51 21.26
N THR A 481 -5.06 6.28 22.30
CA THR A 481 -5.08 7.74 22.26
C THR A 481 -3.66 8.27 22.14
N LEU A 482 -3.41 9.05 21.08
CA LEU A 482 -2.12 9.66 20.83
C LEU A 482 -2.21 11.16 21.08
N GLN A 483 -1.41 11.65 22.04
CA GLN A 483 -1.32 13.06 22.38
C GLN A 483 0.10 13.59 22.17
N ARG A 484 0.20 14.83 21.70
CA ARG A 484 1.47 15.56 21.58
C ARG A 484 1.34 16.93 22.25
N PRO A 485 2.42 17.47 22.83
CA PRO A 485 2.42 18.84 23.36
C PRO A 485 1.97 19.89 22.32
N ASN A 486 2.31 19.69 21.05
CA ASN A 486 1.92 20.61 19.96
C ASN A 486 0.52 20.38 19.38
N GLY A 487 -0.26 19.43 19.91
CA GLY A 487 -1.63 19.11 19.45
C GLY A 487 -1.72 18.40 18.10
N LEU A 488 -0.61 17.95 17.51
CA LEU A 488 -0.63 17.19 16.25
C LEU A 488 -1.03 15.73 16.50
N VAL A 489 -2.04 15.24 15.77
CA VAL A 489 -2.48 13.84 15.81
C VAL A 489 -1.56 12.92 14.98
N ALA A 490 -0.94 13.45 13.93
CA ALA A 490 0.05 12.75 13.12
C ALA A 490 1.27 13.65 12.89
N ALA A 491 2.46 13.06 12.90
CA ALA A 491 3.72 13.72 12.57
C ALA A 491 4.68 12.72 11.91
N HIS A 492 5.67 13.21 11.17
CA HIS A 492 6.84 12.42 10.82
C HIS A 492 7.79 12.39 12.02
N PRO A 493 8.37 11.23 12.36
CA PRO A 493 9.26 11.09 13.49
C PRO A 493 10.56 11.87 13.26
N HIS A 494 11.19 12.32 14.35
CA HIS A 494 12.57 12.78 14.30
C HIS A 494 13.46 11.60 13.91
N ALA A 495 13.95 11.59 12.68
CA ALA A 495 14.85 10.55 12.19
C ALA A 495 15.84 11.17 11.17
N PRO A 496 16.77 12.03 11.61
CA PRO A 496 17.69 12.74 10.71
C PRO A 496 18.67 11.80 10.00
N TYR A 497 19.07 10.70 10.67
CA TYR A 497 20.07 9.73 10.20
C TYR A 497 19.52 8.64 9.28
N PHE A 498 18.23 8.30 9.39
CA PHE A 498 17.60 7.46 8.37
C PHE A 498 17.60 8.23 7.03
N PRO A 499 17.67 7.65 5.83
CA PRO A 499 17.76 8.42 4.57
C PRO A 499 16.42 8.70 3.88
N TYR A 500 15.33 8.02 4.27
CA TYR A 500 14.00 8.18 3.66
C TYR A 500 12.98 8.79 4.65
N PRO A 501 11.92 9.46 4.17
CA PRO A 501 10.79 9.78 5.05
C PRO A 501 10.17 8.48 5.56
N LYS A 502 9.88 8.42 6.85
CA LYS A 502 9.21 7.29 7.50
C LYS A 502 7.94 7.81 8.16
N ASP A 503 6.87 7.04 8.08
CA ASP A 503 5.62 7.31 8.80
C ASP A 503 5.62 6.54 10.11
N GLU A 504 4.87 7.05 11.09
CA GLU A 504 4.74 6.39 12.38
C GLU A 504 3.71 5.27 12.28
N HIS A 505 4.11 4.07 12.71
CA HIS A 505 3.22 2.93 12.83
C HIS A 505 3.24 2.39 14.25
N TYR A 506 2.09 1.90 14.69
CA TYR A 506 1.93 1.30 16.01
C TYR A 506 1.41 -0.13 15.87
N TRP A 507 1.84 -0.99 16.77
CA TRP A 507 1.37 -2.36 16.87
C TRP A 507 0.69 -2.56 18.22
N LEU A 508 -0.58 -2.95 18.18
CA LEU A 508 -1.32 -3.43 19.33
C LEU A 508 -1.13 -4.95 19.42
N LEU A 509 -0.56 -5.44 20.52
CA LEU A 509 -0.43 -6.86 20.79
C LEU A 509 -1.15 -7.21 22.09
N LEU A 510 -2.02 -8.22 22.08
CA LEU A 510 -2.50 -8.86 23.31
C LEU A 510 -1.69 -10.15 23.50
N ALA A 511 -1.00 -10.27 24.62
CA ALA A 511 -0.08 -11.37 24.81
C ALA A 511 -0.06 -11.86 26.27
N ASP A 512 0.24 -13.15 26.43
CA ASP A 512 0.64 -13.72 27.71
C ASP A 512 2.17 -13.61 27.83
N THR A 513 2.61 -12.83 28.82
CA THR A 513 4.03 -12.57 29.06
C THR A 513 4.77 -13.77 29.64
N GLN A 514 4.07 -14.64 30.38
CA GLN A 514 4.65 -15.83 31.00
C GLN A 514 4.80 -16.94 29.95
N ALA A 515 3.74 -17.18 29.17
CA ALA A 515 3.75 -18.18 28.09
C ALA A 515 4.51 -17.73 26.85
N ASN A 516 4.92 -16.46 26.77
CA ASN A 516 5.60 -15.88 25.61
C ASN A 516 4.75 -16.01 24.33
N SER A 517 3.44 -15.87 24.46
CA SER A 517 2.47 -16.10 23.37
C SER A 517 1.69 -14.83 23.04
N VAL A 518 1.49 -14.56 21.75
CA VAL A 518 0.70 -13.42 21.25
C VAL A 518 -0.63 -13.97 20.75
N TRP A 519 -1.73 -13.47 21.32
CA TRP A 519 -3.09 -13.90 21.01
C TRP A 519 -3.71 -13.03 19.91
N VAL A 520 -3.46 -11.72 19.98
CA VAL A 520 -3.95 -10.74 19.01
C VAL A 520 -2.80 -9.85 18.57
N SER A 521 -2.74 -9.52 17.28
CA SER A 521 -1.85 -8.49 16.76
C SER A 521 -2.57 -7.63 15.72
N GLN A 522 -2.50 -6.31 15.85
CA GLN A 522 -3.07 -5.37 14.89
C GLN A 522 -2.13 -4.19 14.66
N ARG A 523 -1.94 -3.82 13.39
CA ARG A 523 -1.22 -2.60 13.02
C ARG A 523 -2.17 -1.41 12.99
N VAL A 524 -1.72 -0.27 13.52
CA VAL A 524 -2.50 0.95 13.70
C VAL A 524 -1.76 2.13 13.10
N THR A 525 -2.49 2.98 12.38
CA THR A 525 -1.98 4.20 11.76
C THR A 525 -2.84 5.40 12.13
N PHE A 526 -2.21 6.56 12.34
CA PHE A 526 -2.89 7.81 12.72
C PHE A 526 -3.04 8.79 11.55
N THR A 527 -2.48 8.48 10.38
CA THR A 527 -2.44 9.35 9.20
C THR A 527 -3.79 9.48 8.49
N ASP A 528 -4.61 8.43 8.49
CA ASP A 528 -5.91 8.42 7.80
C ASP A 528 -7.06 8.64 8.78
N GLU A 529 -7.38 9.90 9.03
CA GLU A 529 -8.51 10.29 9.87
C GLU A 529 -9.85 9.89 9.26
N THR A 530 -10.00 9.98 7.93
CA THR A 530 -11.25 9.67 7.23
C THR A 530 -11.63 8.20 7.34
N ALA A 531 -10.68 7.29 7.11
CA ALA A 531 -10.91 5.87 7.29
C ALA A 531 -11.20 5.54 8.76
N ALA A 532 -10.45 6.13 9.70
CA ALA A 532 -10.66 5.92 11.13
C ALA A 532 -12.05 6.37 11.60
N LEU A 533 -12.55 7.51 11.11
CA LEU A 533 -13.90 8.00 11.42
C LEU A 533 -14.96 7.02 10.94
N SER A 534 -14.86 6.58 9.68
CA SER A 534 -15.82 5.63 9.09
C SER A 534 -15.80 4.26 9.78
N ALA A 535 -14.62 3.77 10.14
CA ALA A 535 -14.46 2.50 10.83
C ALA A 535 -15.05 2.57 12.25
N ALA A 536 -14.68 3.59 13.04
CA ALA A 536 -15.17 3.73 14.40
C ALA A 536 -16.69 3.94 14.47
N SER A 537 -17.25 4.77 13.59
CA SER A 537 -18.70 5.00 13.54
C SER A 537 -19.46 3.73 13.21
N LYS A 538 -19.02 3.01 12.18
CA LYS A 538 -19.66 1.76 11.75
C LYS A 538 -19.57 0.69 12.83
N THR A 539 -18.39 0.50 13.40
CA THR A 539 -18.15 -0.54 14.41
C THR A 539 -18.96 -0.33 15.69
N ILE A 540 -19.08 0.92 16.16
CA ILE A 540 -19.85 1.21 17.38
C ILE A 540 -21.34 1.11 17.11
N GLN A 541 -21.79 1.53 15.93
CA GLN A 541 -23.15 1.35 15.49
C GLN A 541 -23.53 -0.14 15.47
N GLU A 542 -22.76 -0.97 14.76
CA GLU A 542 -22.99 -2.42 14.67
C GLU A 542 -22.95 -3.10 16.04
N SER A 543 -22.02 -2.69 16.92
CA SER A 543 -21.91 -3.27 18.26
C SER A 543 -23.09 -2.93 19.16
N LEU A 544 -23.65 -1.72 19.07
CA LEU A 544 -24.76 -1.29 19.93
C LEU A 544 -26.11 -1.77 19.40
N GLU A 545 -26.29 -1.80 18.07
CA GLU A 545 -27.42 -2.45 17.42
C GLU A 545 -27.48 -3.94 17.79
N GLY A 546 -26.33 -4.63 17.82
CA GLY A 546 -26.23 -6.02 18.26
C GLY A 546 -26.63 -6.27 19.72
N THR A 547 -26.46 -5.28 20.60
CA THR A 547 -26.92 -5.34 22.01
C THR A 547 -28.39 -4.91 22.19
N GLY A 548 -29.05 -4.46 21.13
CA GLY A 548 -30.44 -3.98 21.19
C GLY A 548 -30.61 -2.59 21.82
N ALA A 549 -29.60 -1.73 21.74
CA ALA A 549 -29.66 -0.36 22.25
C ALA A 549 -30.60 0.54 21.42
N ASP A 550 -31.18 1.56 22.05
CA ASP A 550 -32.08 2.51 21.38
C ASP A 550 -31.32 3.40 20.37
N ASP A 551 -31.98 3.76 19.26
CA ASP A 551 -31.40 4.62 18.19
C ASP A 551 -30.77 5.91 18.71
N THR A 552 -31.35 6.49 19.77
CA THR A 552 -30.82 7.71 20.41
C THR A 552 -29.50 7.48 21.15
N GLU A 553 -29.35 6.30 21.76
CA GLU A 553 -28.14 5.90 22.46
C GLU A 553 -27.04 5.57 21.46
N VAL A 554 -27.38 4.86 20.39
CA VAL A 554 -26.48 4.58 19.25
C VAL A 554 -25.96 5.90 18.67
N ALA A 555 -26.85 6.84 18.35
CA ALA A 555 -26.47 8.14 17.80
C ALA A 555 -25.61 8.98 18.75
N LYS A 556 -25.78 8.84 20.07
CA LYS A 556 -24.92 9.49 21.06
C LYS A 556 -23.54 8.85 21.08
N ALA A 557 -23.46 7.52 21.18
CA ALA A 557 -22.19 6.80 21.22
C ALA A 557 -21.36 6.99 19.94
N VAL A 558 -22.00 7.02 18.77
CA VAL A 558 -21.32 7.32 17.50
C VAL A 558 -20.77 8.74 17.49
N ARG A 559 -21.48 9.73 18.03
CA ARG A 559 -20.98 11.11 18.15
C ARG A 559 -19.77 11.19 19.09
N ASP A 560 -19.85 10.56 20.26
CA ASP A 560 -18.75 10.53 21.23
C ASP A 560 -17.51 9.84 20.65
N ALA A 561 -17.70 8.77 19.87
CA ALA A 561 -16.61 8.09 19.17
C ALA A 561 -15.97 8.94 18.08
N VAL A 562 -16.78 9.65 17.29
CA VAL A 562 -16.28 10.60 16.28
C VAL A 562 -15.45 11.70 16.94
N GLU A 563 -15.89 12.21 18.09
CA GLU A 563 -15.13 13.21 18.85
C GLU A 563 -13.81 12.64 19.38
N LYS A 564 -13.80 11.41 19.92
CA LYS A 564 -12.57 10.71 20.32
C LYS A 564 -11.61 10.52 19.15
N VAL A 565 -12.11 10.17 17.96
CA VAL A 565 -11.24 9.99 16.78
C VAL A 565 -10.61 11.32 16.34
N LYS A 566 -11.37 12.41 16.39
CA LYS A 566 -10.91 13.77 16.09
C LYS A 566 -9.88 14.27 17.12
N SER A 567 -10.02 13.89 18.39
CA SER A 567 -9.06 14.27 19.45
C SER A 567 -7.75 13.46 19.41
N GLY A 568 -7.64 12.48 18.50
CA GLY A 568 -6.42 11.71 18.28
C GLY A 568 -6.48 10.27 18.79
N SER A 569 -7.66 9.73 19.06
CA SER A 569 -7.85 8.32 19.39
C SER A 569 -8.11 7.45 18.17
N ARG A 570 -7.75 6.17 18.24
CA ARG A 570 -8.09 5.16 17.25
C ARG A 570 -8.69 3.96 17.97
N LEU A 571 -9.87 3.54 17.51
CA LEU A 571 -10.50 2.30 17.97
C LEU A 571 -9.92 1.14 17.18
N VAL A 572 -9.45 0.12 17.89
CA VAL A 572 -9.02 -1.15 17.34
C VAL A 572 -9.90 -2.23 17.93
N MET A 573 -10.50 -3.04 17.05
CA MET A 573 -11.20 -4.25 17.46
C MET A 573 -10.52 -5.49 16.91
N ALA A 574 -10.47 -6.52 17.73
CA ALA A 574 -10.00 -7.83 17.33
C ALA A 574 -10.80 -8.91 18.05
N LYS A 575 -10.91 -10.09 17.44
CA LYS A 575 -11.64 -11.22 18.00
C LYS A 575 -10.68 -12.39 18.21
N PHE A 576 -10.81 -13.09 19.32
CA PHE A 576 -10.06 -14.32 19.61
C PHE A 576 -10.94 -15.30 20.39
N GLN A 577 -10.59 -16.58 20.34
CA GLN A 577 -11.36 -17.61 21.05
C GLN A 577 -10.93 -17.66 22.52
N ALA A 578 -11.90 -17.68 23.44
CA ALA A 578 -11.65 -17.85 24.86
C ALA A 578 -11.00 -19.23 25.12
N PRO A 579 -9.91 -19.30 25.89
CA PRO A 579 -9.27 -20.56 26.27
C PRO A 579 -10.14 -21.38 27.24
N VAL A 580 -9.57 -22.44 27.82
CA VAL A 580 -10.24 -23.23 28.86
C VAL A 580 -10.54 -22.41 30.11
N GLU A 581 -11.35 -22.97 31.03
CA GLU A 581 -11.70 -22.30 32.28
C GLU A 581 -10.46 -21.89 33.08
N GLY A 582 -10.45 -20.66 33.59
CA GLY A 582 -9.29 -20.15 34.32
C GLY A 582 -9.19 -18.63 34.37
N ILE A 583 -8.16 -18.17 35.06
CA ILE A 583 -7.82 -16.75 35.15
C ILE A 583 -6.51 -16.52 34.40
N TYR A 584 -6.58 -15.74 33.35
CA TYR A 584 -5.44 -15.40 32.49
C TYR A 584 -5.00 -13.97 32.74
N ASN A 585 -3.72 -13.79 33.06
CA ASN A 585 -3.11 -12.48 33.22
C ASN A 585 -2.45 -12.07 31.91
N LEU A 586 -3.22 -11.42 31.05
CA LEU A 586 -2.76 -10.94 29.76
C LEU A 586 -2.16 -9.54 29.89
N THR A 587 -1.39 -9.15 28.89
CA THR A 587 -0.84 -7.81 28.76
C THR A 587 -1.10 -7.30 27.35
N ALA A 588 -1.77 -6.15 27.26
CA ALA A 588 -1.89 -5.42 26.02
C ALA A 588 -0.68 -4.47 25.88
N PHE A 589 0.03 -4.57 24.76
CA PHE A 589 1.16 -3.74 24.39
C PHE A 589 0.75 -2.83 23.25
N CYS A 590 1.04 -1.53 23.35
CA CYS A 590 1.05 -0.61 22.22
C CYS A 590 2.50 -0.19 21.96
N LEU A 591 3.04 -0.67 20.84
CA LEU A 591 4.45 -0.54 20.50
C LEU A 591 4.63 0.37 19.28
N SER A 592 5.51 1.37 19.39
CA SER A 592 5.90 2.20 18.25
C SER A 592 6.98 1.52 17.44
N ASP A 593 6.92 1.61 16.10
CA ASP A 593 7.99 1.11 15.22
C ASP A 593 9.11 2.15 14.98
N THR A 594 8.95 3.36 15.51
CA THR A 594 9.74 4.56 15.16
C THR A 594 10.36 5.21 16.37
N TRP A 595 9.63 5.34 17.48
CA TRP A 595 10.11 5.99 18.70
C TRP A 595 10.57 4.99 19.74
N ILE A 596 11.57 5.37 20.54
CA ILE A 596 12.08 4.57 21.66
C ILE A 596 11.54 5.16 22.96
N GLY A 597 11.03 4.32 23.86
CA GLY A 597 10.56 4.74 25.19
C GLY A 597 9.18 5.39 25.22
N VAL A 598 8.40 5.23 24.14
CA VAL A 598 6.99 5.69 24.06
C VAL A 598 6.00 4.52 24.24
N ASP A 599 6.52 3.30 24.20
CA ASP A 599 5.72 2.07 24.29
C ASP A 599 4.91 2.02 25.60
N ARG A 600 3.67 1.53 25.52
CA ARG A 600 2.77 1.39 26.67
C ARG A 600 2.31 -0.04 26.83
N LYS A 601 2.11 -0.45 28.09
CA LYS A 601 1.58 -1.76 28.45
C LYS A 601 0.49 -1.64 29.50
N VAL A 602 -0.56 -2.44 29.37
CA VAL A 602 -1.68 -2.51 30.32
C VAL A 602 -1.94 -3.97 30.64
N ASN A 603 -1.99 -4.30 31.94
CA ASN A 603 -2.31 -5.66 32.39
C ASN A 603 -3.82 -5.85 32.39
N ILE A 604 -4.28 -6.98 31.86
CA ILE A 604 -5.68 -7.35 31.73
C ILE A 604 -5.87 -8.69 32.40
N LYS A 605 -6.82 -8.76 33.32
CA LYS A 605 -7.20 -10.01 33.98
C LYS A 605 -8.44 -10.56 33.29
N LEU A 606 -8.27 -11.60 32.48
CA LEU A 606 -9.37 -12.28 31.79
C LEU A 606 -9.81 -13.48 32.63
N LYS A 607 -11.04 -13.43 33.14
CA LYS A 607 -11.65 -14.55 33.85
C LYS A 607 -12.55 -15.32 32.89
N VAL A 608 -12.19 -16.57 32.62
CA VAL A 608 -12.93 -17.48 31.75
C VAL A 608 -13.69 -18.48 32.61
N LEU A 609 -15.00 -18.49 32.47
CA LEU A 609 -15.90 -19.39 33.19
C LEU A 609 -16.04 -20.72 32.45
N LYS A 610 -16.41 -21.76 33.18
CA LYS A 610 -16.81 -23.03 32.58
C LYS A 610 -18.02 -22.81 31.68
N ARG A 611 -17.98 -23.41 30.49
CA ARG A 611 -19.14 -23.38 29.59
C ARG A 611 -20.33 -24.03 30.27
N SER A 612 -21.38 -23.26 30.54
CA SER A 612 -22.59 -23.81 31.09
C SER A 612 -23.27 -24.67 30.02
N ARG A 613 -23.76 -25.85 30.38
CA ARG A 613 -24.39 -26.80 29.44
C ARG A 613 -25.78 -26.34 28.97
N ALA A 614 -26.19 -25.11 29.31
CA ALA A 614 -27.52 -24.58 29.10
C ALA A 614 -27.51 -23.40 28.12
N GLY A 615 -27.47 -23.72 26.83
CA GLY A 615 -27.95 -22.79 25.81
C GLY A 615 -29.48 -22.74 25.83
N THR A 616 -30.10 -22.13 26.84
CA THR A 616 -31.48 -21.62 26.75
C THR A 616 -31.74 -20.57 27.82
N ARG A 617 -32.25 -19.40 27.40
CA ARG A 617 -32.80 -18.31 28.23
C ARG A 617 -33.29 -18.75 29.60
N VAL A 618 -32.74 -18.17 30.67
CA VAL A 618 -33.50 -17.94 31.91
C VAL A 618 -33.13 -16.56 32.44
N GLY A 619 -34.11 -15.65 32.42
CA GLY A 619 -34.05 -14.42 33.18
C GLY A 619 -34.43 -14.68 34.65
N LEU A 620 -33.79 -13.92 35.54
CA LEU A 620 -34.18 -13.57 36.91
C LEU A 620 -34.57 -14.71 37.87
N ALA A 621 -33.76 -14.91 38.93
CA ALA A 621 -34.19 -14.76 40.32
C ALA A 621 -32.96 -14.79 41.26
N GLY A 622 -32.97 -13.91 42.27
CA GLY A 622 -31.89 -13.71 43.22
C GLY A 622 -31.94 -14.58 44.48
N GLU A 623 -30.93 -14.29 45.31
CA GLU A 623 -30.77 -14.51 46.76
C GLU A 623 -30.55 -15.92 47.35
N GLU A 624 -29.38 -16.00 48.02
CA GLU A 624 -29.04 -16.66 49.29
C GLU A 624 -28.80 -18.21 49.38
N THR A 625 -27.53 -18.49 49.70
CA THR A 625 -26.81 -19.61 50.39
C THR A 625 -27.56 -20.44 51.47
N PRO A 626 -26.97 -21.52 52.10
CA PRO A 626 -25.68 -22.23 51.87
C PRO A 626 -25.69 -23.80 52.02
N LEU A 627 -24.55 -24.41 51.68
CA LEU A 627 -23.87 -25.63 52.22
C LEU A 627 -24.70 -26.77 52.84
N LEU A 628 -24.54 -27.98 52.29
CA LEU A 628 -24.37 -29.23 53.05
C LEU A 628 -23.42 -30.18 52.30
N GLU A 629 -22.44 -30.69 53.05
CA GLU A 629 -21.61 -31.89 52.78
C GLU A 629 -22.38 -33.16 53.16
N GLU A 630 -21.96 -34.30 52.60
CA GLU A 630 -22.01 -35.72 53.07
C GLU A 630 -22.04 -36.62 51.81
N ASP A 631 -20.93 -37.28 51.46
CA ASP A 631 -20.50 -38.63 51.88
C ASP A 631 -21.24 -39.72 51.08
N GLU A 632 -20.58 -40.37 50.11
CA GLU A 632 -19.84 -41.64 50.20
C GLU A 632 -20.67 -42.75 49.52
N GLU A 633 -20.00 -43.50 48.63
CA GLU A 633 -20.01 -44.96 48.49
C GLU A 633 -19.87 -45.43 47.04
N ASP A 634 -19.00 -46.43 46.93
CA ASP A 634 -18.45 -47.09 45.77
C ASP A 634 -19.47 -47.87 44.95
N GLU A 635 -19.14 -48.17 43.68
CA GLU A 635 -19.26 -49.53 43.13
C GLU A 635 -18.58 -49.61 41.75
N ASP A 636 -17.56 -50.47 41.68
CA ASP A 636 -16.92 -50.96 40.46
C ASP A 636 -17.89 -51.86 39.67
N ALA A 637 -17.93 -51.71 38.35
CA ALA A 637 -18.32 -52.80 37.44
C ALA A 637 -17.76 -52.58 36.03
N ASP A 638 -16.72 -53.35 35.70
CA ASP A 638 -16.32 -53.67 34.33
C ASP A 638 -17.48 -54.36 33.59
N ALA A 639 -17.77 -53.94 32.36
CA ALA A 639 -18.45 -54.77 31.37
C ALA A 639 -18.13 -54.27 29.95
N ASP A 640 -17.23 -54.99 29.29
CA ASP A 640 -17.12 -55.03 27.83
C ASP A 640 -18.47 -55.47 27.21
N ALA A 641 -18.91 -54.78 26.17
CA ALA A 641 -19.83 -55.33 25.19
C ALA A 641 -19.72 -54.58 23.85
N ASP A 642 -19.02 -55.22 22.91
CA ASP A 642 -19.19 -55.04 21.46
C ASP A 642 -20.67 -55.09 21.09
N TYR A 643 -21.13 -54.11 20.29
CA TYR A 643 -22.24 -54.28 19.35
C TYR A 643 -21.97 -53.41 18.12
N ASP A 644 -21.50 -54.06 17.06
CA ASP A 644 -21.78 -53.68 15.68
C ASP A 644 -23.29 -53.88 15.43
N GLU A 645 -23.95 -52.91 14.81
CA GLU A 645 -24.95 -53.21 13.76
C GLU A 645 -25.26 -51.96 12.92
N ASP A 646 -25.05 -52.16 11.63
CA ASP A 646 -25.30 -51.26 10.52
C ASP A 646 -26.78 -50.84 10.41
N TYR A 647 -27.01 -49.61 9.94
CA TYR A 647 -28.23 -49.30 9.18
C TYR A 647 -27.88 -48.44 7.98
N GLU A 648 -27.81 -49.10 6.82
CA GLU A 648 -27.82 -48.51 5.49
C GLU A 648 -29.16 -47.80 5.22
N SER A 649 -29.09 -46.68 4.49
CA SER A 649 -29.97 -46.40 3.34
C SER A 649 -29.25 -45.36 2.49
N GLU A 650 -28.65 -45.82 1.39
CA GLU A 650 -29.26 -45.83 0.05
C GLU A 650 -29.56 -44.42 -0.46
N TYR A 651 -28.64 -43.89 -1.26
CA TYR A 651 -28.97 -43.55 -2.65
C TYR A 651 -27.78 -43.90 -3.54
N SER A 652 -27.99 -45.06 -4.19
CA SER A 652 -27.39 -45.62 -5.40
C SER A 652 -27.16 -44.56 -6.48
N ASP A 653 -25.97 -44.56 -7.09
CA ASP A 653 -25.67 -45.21 -8.39
C ASP A 653 -26.10 -44.33 -9.57
N ASP A 654 -25.12 -43.95 -10.37
CA ASP A 654 -24.82 -44.69 -11.60
C ASP A 654 -23.45 -44.19 -12.07
N GLU A 655 -22.42 -45.03 -11.98
CA GLU A 655 -22.06 -46.00 -13.02
C GLU A 655 -21.49 -45.26 -14.25
N GLU A 656 -20.42 -45.65 -14.91
CA GLU A 656 -19.54 -46.80 -14.95
C GLU A 656 -18.54 -46.38 -16.07
N GLU A 657 -17.42 -47.00 -16.36
CA GLU A 657 -16.91 -48.33 -16.17
C GLU A 657 -15.41 -48.14 -16.44
N GLY A 658 -14.53 -48.76 -15.65
CA GLY A 658 -14.10 -50.11 -15.97
C GLY A 658 -12.81 -50.00 -16.77
N GLU A 659 -11.75 -50.76 -16.57
CA GLU A 659 -11.46 -52.00 -15.87
C GLU A 659 -9.94 -52.16 -16.16
N ALA A 660 -9.10 -52.97 -15.53
CA ALA A 660 -9.22 -53.92 -14.46
C ALA A 660 -7.78 -54.29 -14.07
N SER A 661 -7.57 -54.39 -12.76
CA SER A 661 -6.92 -55.54 -12.11
C SER A 661 -5.38 -55.62 -12.21
N LYS A 662 -4.70 -55.38 -11.09
CA LYS A 662 -4.31 -56.34 -10.02
C LYS A 662 -3.18 -57.27 -10.45
N GLY A 663 -2.08 -57.20 -9.70
CA GLY A 663 -1.06 -58.24 -9.73
C GLY A 663 0.20 -57.90 -8.97
N LYS A 664 0.14 -57.97 -7.63
CA LYS A 664 1.30 -58.02 -6.73
C LYS A 664 2.34 -59.04 -7.21
N SER A 665 3.63 -58.74 -7.10
CA SER A 665 4.54 -59.50 -6.22
C SER A 665 5.99 -59.01 -6.25
N LYS A 666 6.63 -59.24 -5.10
CA LYS A 666 8.01 -58.97 -4.71
C LYS A 666 9.03 -59.73 -5.58
N GLY A 667 10.21 -59.15 -5.82
CA GLY A 667 11.33 -59.90 -6.39
C GLY A 667 12.66 -59.15 -6.49
N LYS A 668 13.50 -59.31 -5.45
CA LYS A 668 14.92 -59.00 -5.29
C LYS A 668 15.86 -59.02 -6.53
N LYS A 669 16.80 -58.05 -6.48
CA LYS A 669 18.28 -58.12 -6.70
C LYS A 669 18.90 -58.37 -8.09
N ALA A 670 19.77 -57.41 -8.43
CA ALA A 670 21.19 -57.53 -8.83
C ALA A 670 21.58 -57.19 -10.30
N GLY A 671 22.68 -56.43 -10.42
CA GLY A 671 23.46 -56.19 -11.66
C GLY A 671 23.57 -54.71 -12.02
N LYS A 672 24.52 -53.91 -11.49
CA LYS A 672 25.89 -53.67 -12.03
C LYS A 672 25.84 -53.17 -13.50
N SER A 673 25.93 -51.87 -13.73
CA SER A 673 27.15 -51.03 -13.93
C SER A 673 27.45 -50.77 -15.40
N THR A 674 27.50 -49.50 -15.79
CA THR A 674 28.52 -48.80 -16.61
C THR A 674 27.93 -47.42 -16.96
N ASP A 675 28.42 -46.33 -16.38
CA ASP A 675 29.65 -45.59 -16.69
C ASP A 675 29.44 -44.58 -17.83
N SER A 676 29.47 -43.29 -17.48
CA SER A 676 30.21 -42.24 -18.20
C SER A 676 29.98 -40.87 -17.55
N LEU A 677 31.07 -40.38 -16.96
CA LEU A 677 31.34 -38.99 -16.61
C LEU A 677 31.67 -38.19 -17.86
N GLU A 678 31.22 -36.94 -17.95
CA GLU A 678 31.88 -35.91 -18.75
C GLU A 678 32.12 -34.65 -17.91
N LYS A 679 33.40 -34.35 -17.72
CA LYS A 679 33.95 -33.05 -17.31
C LYS A 679 35.03 -32.73 -18.34
N ASN A 680 34.89 -31.60 -19.01
CA ASN A 680 35.92 -31.02 -19.86
C ASN A 680 36.22 -29.62 -19.32
N ASP A 681 37.42 -29.45 -18.78
CA ASP A 681 38.10 -28.17 -18.65
C ASP A 681 39.23 -28.17 -19.69
N GLY A 682 39.19 -27.20 -20.60
CA GLY A 682 40.24 -26.93 -21.58
C GLY A 682 41.20 -25.86 -21.07
N GLY A 683 42.46 -25.99 -21.45
CA GLY A 683 43.46 -24.95 -21.27
C GLY A 683 44.74 -25.21 -22.07
N SER A 684 44.91 -24.40 -23.14
CA SER A 684 46.20 -23.91 -23.71
C SER A 684 47.10 -24.94 -24.43
N LEU A 685 47.88 -24.65 -25.48
CA LEU A 685 48.42 -23.43 -26.10
C LEU A 685 49.13 -23.87 -27.42
N SER A 686 49.26 -22.96 -28.41
CA SER A 686 50.30 -22.89 -29.50
C SER A 686 50.48 -24.11 -30.45
N ASP A 687 50.75 -24.01 -31.75
CA ASP A 687 51.41 -22.99 -32.57
C ASP A 687 50.90 -23.08 -34.02
N GLY A 688 50.90 -21.95 -34.71
CA GLY A 688 50.66 -21.87 -36.15
C GLY A 688 51.95 -21.74 -36.95
N SER A 689 51.95 -22.23 -38.18
CA SER A 689 52.81 -21.79 -39.29
C SER A 689 52.15 -22.21 -40.61
N ASP A 690 52.32 -21.32 -41.60
CA ASP A 690 51.89 -21.30 -43.01
C ASP A 690 50.44 -20.92 -43.37
#